data_AF-R6QTA3-F1
#
_entry.id   AF-R6QTA3-F1
#
_cell.length_a   1.000
_cell.length_b   1.000
_cell.length_c   1.000
_cell.angle_alpha   90.00
_cell.angle_beta   90.00
_cell.angle_gamma   90.00
#
_symmetry.space_group_name_H-M   'P 1'
#
loop_
_entity.id
_entity.type
_entity.pdbx_description
1 polymer ?
#
loop_
_entity_poly.entity_id
_entity_poly.type
_entity_poly.pdbx_seq_one_letter_code
_entity_poly.pdbx_strand_id
1 'polypeptide(L)'
;MNIILYIIISAVTLGVTVAVFIFTGRIKNNKAAIKAACFGIRAFMVCAVLEVMIFNLNAIHLAGGSYKEHELDLLEAVTENEENRIIYEFTDMNEPVGTLNFDVVSASGGQINVTIDMADDTNAEYRVGIAKAQILSGYQRTGTVPCNFSGNVHKLRITISTDDKAELAVRAITVNKPIAFCFSFVRVGIIWLVAMAVYFMTGSGFYAGNYADGRTLVKRSAYVMTFFLIGIALWMTNSCRYANPEHDFWSDFCCENGNQITEELVNAFEKGHVYLDREVNEKLTGLDNPYDWSQRTKEIGSYPWDHLLYEGKYYSYYGIAPLLIFIPYHLATGFYFPSVWAIWLFGCVGIYFLTRTYLCIADKYWGRVRSSLVMMGLFMMQLVSGIWFTFNKANFYEIAQNGGFACVTAGAYFLISSNVIGDGNIKRGRLVWAAVFLSLAVLCRPTLALYCIAALLFIGAGFAKLRKSGDKKYISYWICALVPFAIIGGIQMAYNYARFGSFFDFGIQYSLTINDFTKSQYHTHFVGIGLWNYLFAFPSFSQNYPFFIPSSVDTFNPNGYYFVATHNAVGLVWKALPLMAYALSLKAYRKAPAGSRRVGTVLLAASCVIAPLIIICSIWESGYGARYCVDFAWEMLMGALIISFIIWRNASANTKKHLNSVMAAACILCLVLTFSQTVSWILDGDLSNGWRMSMLNFGRLFEFWR
;
A
#
# COMPACT_ATOMS: atom_id res chain seq x y z
N MET A 1 -5.81 -17.85 -17.74
CA MET A 1 -5.77 -16.40 -18.02
C MET A 1 -4.68 -15.63 -17.24
N ASN A 2 -4.15 -16.12 -16.11
CA ASN A 2 -3.22 -15.35 -15.25
C ASN A 2 -1.72 -15.41 -15.59
N ILE A 3 -1.24 -16.46 -16.27
CA ILE A 3 0.16 -16.50 -16.76
C ILE A 3 0.41 -15.44 -17.83
N ILE A 4 -0.59 -15.14 -18.67
CA ILE A 4 -0.52 -14.08 -19.68
C ILE A 4 -0.37 -12.71 -19.01
N LEU A 5 -1.00 -12.47 -17.85
CA LEU A 5 -0.87 -11.21 -17.14
C LEU A 5 0.48 -11.07 -16.43
N TYR A 6 1.05 -12.14 -15.87
CA TYR A 6 2.42 -12.12 -15.35
C TYR A 6 3.46 -11.99 -16.45
N ILE A 7 3.21 -12.60 -17.62
CA ILE A 7 3.99 -12.40 -18.84
C ILE A 7 3.80 -10.96 -19.33
N ILE A 8 2.62 -10.37 -19.30
CA ILE A 8 2.40 -8.97 -19.69
C ILE A 8 3.07 -8.04 -18.69
N ILE A 9 2.94 -8.22 -17.38
CA ILE A 9 3.60 -7.37 -16.38
C ILE A 9 5.12 -7.52 -16.48
N SER A 10 5.64 -8.74 -16.65
CA SER A 10 7.08 -8.98 -16.81
C SER A 10 7.59 -8.55 -18.19
N ALA A 11 6.81 -8.69 -19.26
CA ALA A 11 7.12 -8.27 -20.62
C ALA A 11 6.88 -6.77 -20.84
N VAL A 12 6.06 -6.12 -20.01
CA VAL A 12 5.90 -4.66 -19.93
C VAL A 12 7.01 -4.10 -19.06
N THR A 13 7.43 -4.76 -17.98
CA THR A 13 8.64 -4.38 -17.21
C THR A 13 9.89 -4.54 -18.08
N LEU A 14 9.97 -5.62 -18.88
CA LEU A 14 10.97 -5.84 -19.91
C LEU A 14 10.81 -4.83 -21.05
N GLY A 15 9.60 -4.58 -21.53
CA GLY A 15 9.30 -3.63 -22.59
C GLY A 15 9.62 -2.20 -22.19
N VAL A 16 9.47 -1.86 -20.92
CA VAL A 16 9.86 -0.58 -20.30
C VAL A 16 11.37 -0.51 -20.11
N THR A 17 11.99 -1.57 -19.60
CA THR A 17 13.44 -1.62 -19.40
C THR A 17 14.16 -1.59 -20.76
N VAL A 18 13.71 -2.38 -21.72
CA VAL A 18 14.18 -2.48 -23.11
C VAL A 18 13.80 -1.24 -23.92
N ALA A 19 12.61 -0.64 -23.76
CA ALA A 19 12.30 0.66 -24.37
C ALA A 19 13.17 1.77 -23.80
N VAL A 20 13.49 1.76 -22.50
CA VAL A 20 14.50 2.66 -21.93
C VAL A 20 15.89 2.37 -22.51
N PHE A 21 16.24 1.11 -22.80
CA PHE A 21 17.49 0.74 -23.47
C PHE A 21 17.55 1.16 -24.94
N ILE A 22 16.45 1.05 -25.69
CA ILE A 22 16.37 1.33 -27.13
C ILE A 22 16.16 2.83 -27.39
N PHE A 23 15.26 3.50 -26.67
CA PHE A 23 14.92 4.92 -26.88
C PHE A 23 15.94 5.92 -26.30
N THR A 24 16.92 5.49 -25.50
CA THR A 24 17.94 6.40 -24.97
C THR A 24 19.18 6.55 -25.86
N GLY A 25 19.26 5.84 -26.99
CA GLY A 25 20.19 6.17 -28.09
C GLY A 25 21.68 6.18 -27.72
N ARG A 26 22.07 5.59 -26.58
CA ARG A 26 23.45 5.57 -26.07
C ARG A 26 24.05 4.16 -26.04
N ILE A 27 23.77 3.35 -27.06
CA ILE A 27 24.66 2.24 -27.45
C ILE A 27 25.78 2.82 -28.35
N LYS A 28 26.49 3.83 -27.85
CA LYS A 28 27.73 4.35 -28.44
C LYS A 28 28.75 4.53 -27.31
N ASN A 29 29.28 3.39 -26.85
CA ASN A 29 30.62 3.16 -26.27
C ASN A 29 30.63 1.86 -25.45
N ASN A 30 31.14 0.80 -26.08
CA ASN A 30 30.78 -0.60 -25.82
C ASN A 30 31.56 -1.26 -24.65
N LYS A 31 31.67 -0.59 -23.50
CA LYS A 31 32.22 -1.21 -22.27
C LYS A 31 31.16 -1.38 -21.17
N ALA A 32 30.27 -0.41 -21.02
CA ALA A 32 29.21 -0.48 -20.00
C ALA A 32 28.12 -1.50 -20.39
N ALA A 33 27.73 -1.54 -21.66
CA ALA A 33 26.77 -2.51 -22.20
C ALA A 33 27.32 -3.95 -22.10
N ILE A 34 28.58 -4.17 -22.50
CA ILE A 34 29.24 -5.47 -22.36
C ILE A 34 29.28 -5.91 -20.90
N LYS A 35 29.68 -5.04 -19.96
CA LYS A 35 29.67 -5.38 -18.53
C LYS A 35 28.27 -5.75 -18.02
N ALA A 36 27.24 -5.03 -18.46
CA ALA A 36 25.85 -5.33 -18.11
C ALA A 36 25.40 -6.69 -18.68
N ALA A 37 25.74 -6.99 -19.93
CA ALA A 37 25.45 -8.28 -20.55
C ALA A 37 26.18 -9.44 -19.83
N CYS A 38 27.47 -9.29 -19.54
CA CYS A 38 28.24 -10.28 -18.78
C CYS A 38 27.65 -10.50 -17.37
N PHE A 39 27.24 -9.43 -16.68
CA PHE A 39 26.55 -9.56 -15.40
C PHE A 39 25.22 -10.29 -15.56
N GLY A 40 24.42 -9.94 -16.57
CA GLY A 40 23.14 -10.58 -16.86
C GLY A 40 23.26 -12.08 -17.09
N ILE A 41 24.26 -12.53 -17.86
CA ILE A 41 24.53 -13.96 -18.08
C ILE A 41 24.91 -14.65 -16.77
N ARG A 42 25.81 -14.05 -15.97
CA ARG A 42 26.20 -14.62 -14.67
C ARG A 42 25.04 -14.69 -13.69
N ALA A 43 24.24 -13.63 -13.60
CA ALA A 43 23.05 -13.59 -12.76
C ALA A 43 22.05 -14.66 -13.19
N PHE A 44 21.84 -14.87 -14.50
CA PHE A 44 20.94 -15.90 -15.02
C PHE A 44 21.43 -17.30 -14.65
N MET A 45 22.72 -17.58 -14.82
CA MET A 45 23.31 -18.87 -14.40
C MET A 45 23.09 -19.13 -12.91
N VAL A 46 23.31 -18.12 -12.05
CA VAL A 46 23.03 -18.24 -10.61
C VAL A 46 21.54 -18.49 -10.36
N CYS A 47 20.64 -17.76 -11.01
CA CYS A 47 19.20 -17.98 -10.87
C CYS A 47 18.76 -19.37 -11.31
N ALA A 48 19.34 -19.91 -12.39
CA ALA A 48 19.09 -21.26 -12.86
C ALA A 48 19.61 -22.32 -11.87
N VAL A 49 20.77 -22.09 -11.24
CA VAL A 49 21.27 -22.97 -10.17
C VAL A 49 20.35 -22.92 -8.95
N LEU A 50 19.91 -21.74 -8.51
CA LEU A 50 18.95 -21.61 -7.41
C LEU A 50 17.63 -22.33 -7.73
N GLU A 51 17.17 -22.24 -8.97
CA GLU A 51 15.98 -22.92 -9.47
C GLU A 51 16.08 -24.44 -9.36
N VAL A 52 17.20 -25.01 -9.81
CA VAL A 52 17.42 -26.46 -9.79
C VAL A 52 17.68 -26.96 -8.37
N MET A 53 18.49 -26.26 -7.59
CA MET A 53 19.02 -26.76 -6.31
C MET A 53 18.17 -26.39 -5.09
N ILE A 54 17.56 -25.20 -5.07
CA ILE A 54 16.80 -24.72 -3.91
C ILE A 54 15.31 -24.90 -4.15
N PHE A 55 14.77 -24.32 -5.23
CA PHE A 55 13.32 -24.34 -5.46
C PHE A 55 12.75 -25.68 -5.94
N ASN A 56 13.62 -26.63 -6.28
CA ASN A 56 13.26 -28.01 -6.61
C ASN A 56 13.90 -29.03 -5.66
N LEU A 57 14.37 -28.60 -4.48
CA LEU A 57 14.99 -29.49 -3.49
C LEU A 57 14.09 -30.68 -3.13
N ASN A 58 12.78 -30.45 -2.99
CA ASN A 58 11.82 -31.51 -2.65
C ASN A 58 11.63 -32.57 -3.75
N ALA A 59 12.09 -32.32 -4.98
CA ALA A 59 12.05 -33.33 -6.05
C ALA A 59 12.98 -34.53 -5.78
N ILE A 60 14.00 -34.35 -4.93
CA ILE A 60 14.90 -35.42 -4.48
C ILE A 60 14.56 -35.94 -3.08
N HIS A 61 13.41 -35.57 -2.50
CA HIS A 61 13.03 -35.91 -1.12
C HIS A 61 13.00 -37.42 -0.85
N LEU A 62 12.54 -38.21 -1.82
CA LEU A 62 12.48 -39.68 -1.71
C LEU A 62 13.78 -40.37 -2.15
N ALA A 63 14.80 -39.60 -2.59
CA ALA A 63 16.03 -40.19 -3.13
C ALA A 63 16.83 -40.88 -2.01
N GLY A 64 17.20 -42.15 -2.23
CA GLY A 64 18.04 -42.92 -1.31
C GLY A 64 17.31 -43.66 -0.19
N GLY A 65 15.97 -43.55 -0.09
CA GLY A 65 15.14 -44.30 0.86
C GLY A 65 14.39 -45.47 0.23
N SER A 66 13.89 -46.39 1.06
CA SER A 66 13.05 -47.53 0.63
C SER A 66 11.55 -47.14 0.63
N TYR A 67 11.18 -46.18 -0.22
CA TYR A 67 9.80 -45.69 -0.34
C TYR A 67 9.07 -46.39 -1.49
N LYS A 68 7.88 -46.96 -1.22
CA LYS A 68 7.04 -47.62 -2.23
C LYS A 68 5.77 -46.80 -2.48
N GLU A 69 5.59 -46.34 -3.72
CA GLU A 69 4.39 -45.64 -4.15
C GLU A 69 3.19 -46.59 -4.25
N HIS A 70 2.07 -46.23 -3.62
CA HIS A 70 0.77 -46.88 -3.77
C HIS A 70 -0.36 -45.98 -3.23
N GLU A 71 -1.60 -46.29 -3.59
CA GLU A 71 -2.78 -45.59 -3.10
C GLU A 71 -3.33 -46.26 -1.84
N LEU A 72 -3.78 -45.46 -0.87
CA LEU A 72 -4.44 -45.96 0.34
C LEU A 72 -5.87 -46.38 0.03
N ASP A 73 -6.28 -47.54 0.56
CA ASP A 73 -7.68 -47.99 0.46
C ASP A 73 -8.56 -47.20 1.43
N LEU A 74 -9.32 -46.24 0.90
CA LEU A 74 -10.21 -45.40 1.67
C LEU A 74 -11.38 -46.17 2.30
N LEU A 75 -11.68 -47.40 1.83
CA LEU A 75 -12.72 -48.26 2.40
C LEU A 75 -12.26 -48.94 3.70
N GLU A 76 -10.95 -49.14 3.86
CA GLU A 76 -10.36 -49.74 5.06
C GLU A 76 -10.16 -48.71 6.19
N ALA A 77 -10.31 -47.42 5.89
CA ALA A 77 -10.14 -46.34 6.84
C ALA A 77 -11.40 -46.12 7.72
N VAL A 78 -11.19 -45.88 9.01
CA VAL A 78 -12.27 -45.36 9.86
C VAL A 78 -12.56 -43.94 9.43
N THR A 79 -13.80 -43.69 8.99
CA THR A 79 -14.22 -42.38 8.45
C THR A 79 -15.17 -41.69 9.41
N GLU A 80 -14.83 -40.47 9.83
CA GLU A 80 -15.73 -39.57 10.54
C GLU A 80 -16.05 -38.37 9.63
N ASN A 81 -17.34 -38.21 9.31
CA ASN A 81 -17.85 -37.11 8.50
C ASN A 81 -18.60 -36.12 9.39
N GLU A 82 -18.04 -34.93 9.54
CA GLU A 82 -18.75 -33.76 10.05
C GLU A 82 -19.10 -32.83 8.89
N GLU A 83 -20.01 -31.86 9.12
CA GLU A 83 -20.53 -30.95 8.08
C GLU A 83 -19.45 -30.35 7.15
N ASN A 84 -18.21 -30.14 7.63
CA ASN A 84 -17.13 -29.49 6.87
C ASN A 84 -15.77 -30.20 6.97
N ARG A 85 -15.74 -31.44 7.48
CA ARG A 85 -14.50 -32.12 7.84
C ARG A 85 -14.64 -33.62 7.60
N ILE A 86 -13.68 -34.19 6.88
CA ILE A 86 -13.55 -35.63 6.64
C ILE A 86 -12.29 -36.10 7.34
N ILE A 87 -12.40 -37.11 8.20
CA ILE A 87 -11.26 -37.75 8.86
C ILE A 87 -11.11 -39.17 8.32
N TYR A 88 -9.91 -39.52 7.85
CA TYR A 88 -9.51 -40.89 7.54
C TYR A 88 -8.48 -41.36 8.55
N GLU A 89 -8.68 -42.53 9.14
CA GLU A 89 -7.76 -43.14 10.10
C GLU A 89 -7.32 -44.54 9.64
N PHE A 90 -6.00 -44.75 9.65
CA PHE A 90 -5.31 -46.00 9.31
C PHE A 90 -4.46 -46.43 10.51
N THR A 91 -4.60 -47.68 10.98
CA THR A 91 -3.93 -48.17 12.20
C THR A 91 -2.80 -49.16 11.97
N ASP A 92 -2.67 -49.72 10.75
CA ASP A 92 -1.81 -50.87 10.45
C ASP A 92 -0.92 -50.66 9.20
N MET A 93 -0.42 -49.45 8.96
CA MET A 93 0.40 -49.14 7.77
C MET A 93 1.77 -49.84 7.77
N ASN A 94 2.51 -49.76 8.87
CA ASN A 94 3.82 -50.40 9.10
C ASN A 94 4.85 -50.19 7.98
N GLU A 95 4.93 -48.98 7.42
CA GLU A 95 5.82 -48.68 6.29
C GLU A 95 6.38 -47.24 6.36
N PRO A 96 7.49 -46.94 5.68
CA PRO A 96 8.03 -45.59 5.64
C PRO A 96 7.19 -44.67 4.75
N VAL A 97 6.81 -43.51 5.28
CA VAL A 97 6.01 -42.49 4.57
C VAL A 97 6.84 -41.22 4.39
N GLY A 98 7.35 -41.03 3.17
CA GLY A 98 8.16 -39.87 2.77
C GLY A 98 7.36 -38.78 2.07
N THR A 99 6.25 -39.09 1.40
CA THR A 99 5.31 -38.09 0.86
C THR A 99 3.86 -38.57 0.96
N LEU A 100 2.94 -37.61 1.01
CA LEU A 100 1.50 -37.86 0.89
C LEU A 100 0.93 -36.95 -0.20
N ASN A 101 0.29 -37.54 -1.21
CA ASN A 101 -0.42 -36.82 -2.27
C ASN A 101 -1.93 -36.95 -2.09
N PHE A 102 -2.61 -35.83 -2.22
CA PHE A 102 -4.05 -35.71 -2.04
C PHE A 102 -4.70 -35.27 -3.36
N ASP A 103 -5.49 -36.15 -3.98
CA ASP A 103 -6.38 -35.79 -5.09
C ASP A 103 -7.76 -35.49 -4.52
N VAL A 104 -7.98 -34.22 -4.17
CA VAL A 104 -9.21 -33.75 -3.53
C VAL A 104 -9.76 -32.57 -4.31
N VAL A 105 -11.08 -32.57 -4.51
CA VAL A 105 -11.81 -31.52 -5.20
C VAL A 105 -12.87 -30.95 -4.27
N SER A 106 -12.94 -29.62 -4.18
CA SER A 106 -14.02 -28.89 -3.53
C SER A 106 -15.02 -28.43 -4.58
N ALA A 107 -16.32 -28.64 -4.34
CA ALA A 107 -17.38 -28.22 -5.26
C ALA A 107 -17.43 -26.69 -5.49
N SER A 108 -17.09 -25.89 -4.47
CA SER A 108 -17.01 -24.43 -4.57
C SER A 108 -15.64 -23.92 -5.08
N GLY A 109 -14.68 -24.82 -5.28
CA GLY A 109 -13.28 -24.48 -5.45
C GLY A 109 -12.63 -24.01 -4.14
N GLY A 110 -11.58 -23.17 -4.23
CA GLY A 110 -10.93 -22.58 -3.06
C GLY A 110 -9.83 -23.43 -2.43
N GLN A 111 -9.54 -23.13 -1.16
CA GLN A 111 -8.46 -23.74 -0.37
C GLN A 111 -8.99 -24.91 0.45
N ILE A 112 -8.30 -26.05 0.37
CA ILE A 112 -8.58 -27.24 1.17
C ILE A 112 -7.44 -27.40 2.18
N ASN A 113 -7.78 -27.46 3.46
CA ASN A 113 -6.83 -27.59 4.56
C ASN A 113 -6.71 -29.06 4.95
N VAL A 114 -5.48 -29.60 4.94
CA VAL A 114 -5.18 -30.96 5.36
C VAL A 114 -4.30 -30.92 6.59
N THR A 115 -4.67 -31.67 7.63
CA THR A 115 -3.87 -31.89 8.84
C THR A 115 -3.59 -33.37 8.98
N ILE A 116 -2.36 -33.72 9.32
CA ILE A 116 -1.89 -35.10 9.39
C ILE A 116 -1.36 -35.36 10.79
N ASP A 117 -1.92 -36.39 11.42
CA ASP A 117 -1.44 -36.95 12.68
C ASP A 117 -0.84 -38.33 12.40
N MET A 118 0.22 -38.71 13.12
CA MET A 118 0.88 -39.99 12.89
C MET A 118 1.49 -40.57 14.16
N ALA A 119 1.69 -41.89 14.18
CA ALA A 119 2.53 -42.61 15.13
C ALA A 119 3.57 -43.40 14.33
N ASP A 120 4.85 -43.27 14.68
CA ASP A 120 5.98 -43.92 14.00
C ASP A 120 6.84 -44.72 14.98
N ASP A 121 7.95 -45.31 14.49
CA ASP A 121 8.87 -46.11 15.31
C ASP A 121 9.40 -45.36 16.56
N THR A 122 9.30 -44.02 16.60
CA THR A 122 9.76 -43.21 17.74
C THR A 122 8.66 -42.92 18.76
N ASN A 123 7.38 -43.12 18.43
CA ASN A 123 6.27 -42.84 19.32
C ASN A 123 4.99 -43.61 18.92
N ALA A 124 4.51 -44.48 19.80
CA ALA A 124 3.30 -45.29 19.57
C ALA A 124 1.97 -44.51 19.64
N GLU A 125 1.99 -43.32 20.25
CA GLU A 125 0.85 -42.40 20.33
C GLU A 125 0.80 -41.43 19.14
N TYR A 126 -0.38 -40.91 18.82
CA TYR A 126 -0.51 -39.91 17.77
C TYR A 126 0.24 -38.62 18.12
N ARG A 127 1.12 -38.20 17.23
CA ARG A 127 1.63 -36.83 17.15
C ARG A 127 0.65 -36.01 16.32
N VAL A 128 -0.16 -35.21 17.01
CA VAL A 128 -1.24 -34.43 16.41
C VAL A 128 -0.68 -33.21 15.65
N GLY A 129 -1.18 -33.01 14.43
CA GLY A 129 -0.88 -31.88 13.57
C GLY A 129 0.58 -31.78 13.13
N ILE A 130 1.27 -32.92 13.02
CA ILE A 130 2.71 -32.96 12.74
C ILE A 130 3.05 -32.48 11.32
N ALA A 131 2.11 -32.67 10.39
CA ALA A 131 2.22 -32.13 9.04
C ALA A 131 0.89 -31.47 8.63
N LYS A 132 1.00 -30.41 7.83
CA LYS A 132 -0.14 -29.62 7.35
C LYS A 132 0.04 -29.27 5.89
N ALA A 133 -1.04 -29.33 5.13
CA ALA A 133 -1.08 -28.93 3.74
C ALA A 133 -2.21 -27.94 3.49
N GLN A 134 -1.99 -27.07 2.52
CA GLN A 134 -3.05 -26.29 1.91
C GLN A 134 -3.08 -26.66 0.44
N ILE A 135 -4.18 -27.23 -0.04
CA ILE A 135 -4.35 -27.61 -1.45
C ILE A 135 -5.16 -26.51 -2.10
N LEU A 136 -4.64 -25.97 -3.20
CA LEU A 136 -5.33 -24.98 -4.01
C LEU A 136 -6.07 -25.70 -5.13
N SER A 137 -7.40 -25.61 -5.14
CA SER A 137 -8.23 -26.20 -6.20
C SER A 137 -7.75 -25.75 -7.57
N GLY A 138 -7.53 -26.70 -8.49
CA GLY A 138 -6.99 -26.43 -9.84
C GLY A 138 -5.46 -26.36 -9.95
N TYR A 139 -4.71 -26.51 -8.85
CA TYR A 139 -3.25 -26.51 -8.84
C TYR A 139 -2.68 -27.80 -8.27
N GLN A 140 -2.52 -28.84 -9.11
CA GLN A 140 -2.09 -30.18 -8.69
C GLN A 140 -0.78 -30.23 -7.88
N ARG A 141 0.16 -29.32 -8.14
CA ARG A 141 1.43 -29.24 -7.38
C ARG A 141 1.24 -28.98 -5.88
N THR A 142 0.09 -28.44 -5.50
CA THR A 142 -0.22 -28.13 -4.10
C THR A 142 -0.72 -29.34 -3.30
N GLY A 143 -0.98 -30.45 -3.98
CA GLY A 143 -1.54 -31.67 -3.38
C GLY A 143 -0.50 -32.64 -2.81
N THR A 144 0.80 -32.47 -3.06
CA THR A 144 1.84 -33.36 -2.49
C THR A 144 2.56 -32.70 -1.34
N VAL A 145 2.68 -33.41 -0.22
CA VAL A 145 3.30 -32.95 1.02
C VAL A 145 4.53 -33.82 1.30
N PRO A 146 5.73 -33.25 1.42
CA PRO A 146 6.90 -33.97 1.92
C PRO A 146 6.75 -34.24 3.42
N CYS A 147 6.97 -35.48 3.82
CA CYS A 147 6.90 -35.96 5.21
C CYS A 147 8.31 -36.36 5.67
N ASN A 148 8.69 -35.91 6.87
CA ASN A 148 9.97 -36.21 7.52
C ASN A 148 9.72 -37.09 8.75
N PHE A 149 9.12 -38.26 8.54
CA PHE A 149 8.73 -39.21 9.57
C PHE A 149 9.87 -40.19 9.88
N SER A 150 9.90 -40.77 11.07
CA SER A 150 11.03 -41.60 11.52
C SER A 150 10.69 -43.08 11.44
N GLY A 151 11.38 -43.80 10.55
CA GLY A 151 11.18 -45.24 10.37
C GLY A 151 9.80 -45.56 9.78
N ASN A 152 9.15 -46.61 10.27
CA ASN A 152 7.82 -47.00 9.83
C ASN A 152 6.74 -46.18 10.53
N VAL A 153 5.76 -45.72 9.76
CA VAL A 153 4.50 -45.17 10.28
C VAL A 153 3.57 -46.33 10.57
N HIS A 154 3.13 -46.44 11.82
CA HIS A 154 2.17 -47.46 12.26
C HIS A 154 0.74 -46.96 12.12
N LYS A 155 0.49 -45.75 12.63
CA LYS A 155 -0.83 -45.11 12.60
C LYS A 155 -0.79 -43.79 11.85
N LEU A 156 -1.79 -43.53 11.02
CA LEU A 156 -1.92 -42.29 10.25
C LEU A 156 -3.37 -41.80 10.35
N ARG A 157 -3.57 -40.53 10.68
CA ARG A 157 -4.88 -39.89 10.69
C ARG A 157 -4.82 -38.62 9.86
N ILE A 158 -5.70 -38.50 8.88
CA ILE A 158 -5.74 -37.40 7.92
C ILE A 158 -7.06 -36.68 8.09
N THR A 159 -7.00 -35.40 8.45
CA THR A 159 -8.15 -34.52 8.55
C THR A 159 -8.16 -33.55 7.38
N ILE A 160 -9.21 -33.60 6.55
CA ILE A 160 -9.42 -32.73 5.40
C ILE A 160 -10.61 -31.81 5.69
N SER A 161 -10.44 -30.51 5.50
CA SER A 161 -11.46 -29.51 5.82
C SER A 161 -11.48 -28.37 4.80
N THR A 162 -12.62 -27.68 4.68
CA THR A 162 -12.76 -26.44 3.91
C THR A 162 -13.28 -25.31 4.78
N ASP A 163 -12.91 -24.08 4.43
CA ASP A 163 -13.37 -22.89 5.14
C ASP A 163 -14.81 -22.48 4.72
N ASP A 164 -15.25 -22.90 3.53
CA ASP A 164 -16.49 -22.43 2.88
C ASP A 164 -17.69 -23.38 3.03
N LYS A 165 -17.60 -24.39 3.91
CA LYS A 165 -18.61 -25.45 4.07
C LYS A 165 -18.98 -26.18 2.77
N ALA A 166 -18.03 -26.26 1.84
CA ALA A 166 -18.27 -26.83 0.53
C ALA A 166 -18.15 -28.35 0.55
N GLU A 167 -18.94 -29.03 -0.29
CA GLU A 167 -18.84 -30.47 -0.48
C GLU A 167 -17.43 -30.86 -0.98
N LEU A 168 -16.83 -31.81 -0.27
CA LEU A 168 -15.50 -32.35 -0.53
C LEU A 168 -15.61 -33.72 -1.21
N ALA A 169 -14.92 -33.88 -2.34
CA ALA A 169 -14.74 -35.16 -3.00
C ALA A 169 -13.26 -35.57 -2.94
N VAL A 170 -12.95 -36.61 -2.15
CA VAL A 170 -11.62 -37.21 -2.07
C VAL A 170 -11.58 -38.36 -3.07
N ARG A 171 -10.72 -38.27 -4.09
CA ARG A 171 -10.59 -39.30 -5.14
C ARG A 171 -9.55 -40.34 -4.79
N ALA A 172 -8.39 -39.89 -4.33
CA ALA A 172 -7.28 -40.75 -3.95
C ALA A 172 -6.37 -40.06 -2.95
N ILE A 173 -5.77 -40.86 -2.06
CA ILE A 173 -4.63 -40.46 -1.24
C ILE A 173 -3.49 -41.42 -1.57
N THR A 174 -2.40 -40.90 -2.15
CA THR A 174 -1.25 -41.70 -2.58
C THR A 174 -0.07 -41.49 -1.62
N VAL A 175 0.46 -42.59 -1.09
CA VAL A 175 1.66 -42.60 -0.25
C VAL A 175 2.89 -42.66 -1.16
N ASN A 176 3.96 -41.94 -0.78
CA ASN A 176 5.28 -41.99 -1.42
C ASN A 176 5.29 -41.60 -2.91
N LYS A 177 4.30 -40.84 -3.39
CA LYS A 177 4.31 -40.27 -4.73
C LYS A 177 5.46 -39.27 -4.90
N PRO A 178 6.35 -39.43 -5.89
CA PRO A 178 7.45 -38.50 -6.12
C PRO A 178 6.97 -37.07 -6.41
N ILE A 179 7.68 -36.09 -5.85
CA ILE A 179 7.44 -34.68 -6.16
C ILE A 179 8.07 -34.36 -7.51
N ALA A 180 7.24 -33.97 -8.49
CA ALA A 180 7.71 -33.68 -9.84
C ALA A 180 8.63 -32.45 -9.87
N PHE A 181 9.81 -32.61 -10.48
CA PHE A 181 10.69 -31.49 -10.82
C PHE A 181 9.98 -30.54 -11.79
N CYS A 182 10.00 -29.24 -11.50
CA CYS A 182 9.33 -28.24 -12.31
C CYS A 182 10.14 -26.93 -12.36
N PHE A 183 10.78 -26.70 -13.51
CA PHE A 183 11.53 -25.48 -13.76
C PHE A 183 10.59 -24.29 -14.02
N SER A 184 10.61 -23.30 -13.13
CA SER A 184 9.83 -22.07 -13.24
C SER A 184 10.60 -20.94 -13.92
N PHE A 185 10.41 -20.80 -15.23
CA PHE A 185 10.94 -19.65 -15.98
C PHE A 185 10.45 -18.30 -15.44
N VAL A 186 9.24 -18.27 -14.88
CA VAL A 186 8.66 -17.06 -14.28
C VAL A 186 9.48 -16.62 -13.08
N ARG A 187 9.78 -17.54 -12.14
CA ARG A 187 10.56 -17.24 -10.94
C ARG A 187 11.99 -16.84 -11.27
N VAL A 188 12.65 -17.61 -12.14
CA VAL A 188 14.01 -17.29 -12.63
C VAL A 188 14.01 -15.89 -13.25
N GLY A 189 13.03 -15.58 -14.08
CA GLY A 189 12.84 -14.26 -14.67
C GLY A 189 12.72 -13.15 -13.63
N ILE A 190 11.86 -13.32 -12.61
CA ILE A 190 11.66 -12.32 -11.55
C ILE A 190 12.95 -12.07 -10.76
N ILE A 191 13.61 -13.12 -10.25
CA ILE A 191 14.84 -12.99 -9.46
C ILE A 191 15.95 -12.35 -10.31
N TRP A 192 16.07 -12.78 -11.57
CA TRP A 192 17.03 -12.22 -12.51
C TRP A 192 16.77 -10.73 -12.79
N LEU A 193 15.52 -10.32 -13.00
CA LEU A 193 15.14 -8.93 -13.22
C LEU A 193 15.46 -8.06 -12.00
N VAL A 194 15.20 -8.55 -10.78
CA VAL A 194 15.57 -7.86 -9.54
C VAL A 194 17.10 -7.69 -9.46
N ALA A 195 17.87 -8.75 -9.75
CA ALA A 195 19.33 -8.67 -9.78
C ALA A 195 19.85 -7.65 -10.81
N MET A 196 19.24 -7.60 -12.00
CA MET A 196 19.56 -6.63 -13.03
C MET A 196 19.24 -5.19 -12.59
N ALA A 197 18.08 -4.97 -11.97
CA ALA A 197 17.70 -3.66 -11.44
C ALA A 197 18.68 -3.17 -10.38
N VAL A 198 19.07 -4.04 -9.43
CA VAL A 198 20.08 -3.74 -8.41
C VAL A 198 21.42 -3.41 -9.05
N TYR A 199 21.86 -4.19 -10.05
CA TYR A 199 23.08 -3.92 -10.79
C TYR A 199 23.04 -2.57 -11.50
N PHE A 200 21.93 -2.21 -12.16
CA PHE A 200 21.79 -0.90 -12.80
C PHE A 200 21.89 0.25 -11.81
N MET A 201 21.31 0.13 -10.62
CA MET A 201 21.39 1.15 -9.58
C MET A 201 22.77 1.26 -8.93
N THR A 202 23.45 0.13 -8.71
CA THR A 202 24.67 0.10 -7.88
C THR A 202 25.97 0.02 -8.68
N GLY A 203 26.02 -0.87 -9.67
CA GLY A 203 27.23 -1.27 -10.38
C GLY A 203 27.36 -0.74 -11.81
N SER A 204 26.24 -0.34 -12.44
CA SER A 204 26.29 0.15 -13.83
C SER A 204 26.82 1.57 -13.96
N GLY A 205 27.44 1.87 -15.10
CA GLY A 205 27.86 3.24 -15.44
C GLY A 205 26.70 4.21 -15.72
N PHE A 206 25.46 3.71 -15.91
CA PHE A 206 24.33 4.53 -16.36
C PHE A 206 23.87 5.56 -15.31
N TYR A 207 23.75 5.13 -14.05
CA TYR A 207 23.31 5.98 -12.93
C TYR A 207 24.43 6.29 -11.93
N ALA A 208 25.69 6.09 -12.35
CA ALA A 208 26.85 6.29 -11.48
C ALA A 208 27.27 7.75 -11.32
N GLY A 209 26.95 8.60 -12.31
CA GLY A 209 27.26 10.03 -12.31
C GLY A 209 26.34 10.88 -11.44
N ASN A 210 26.60 12.18 -11.42
CA ASN A 210 25.76 13.13 -10.72
C ASN A 210 24.42 13.33 -11.46
N TYR A 211 23.38 13.67 -10.71
CA TYR A 211 22.04 13.92 -11.22
C TYR A 211 22.01 15.06 -12.26
N ALA A 212 22.82 16.10 -12.09
CA ALA A 212 22.90 17.19 -13.07
C ALA A 212 23.31 16.69 -14.46
N ASP A 213 24.28 15.78 -14.52
CA ASP A 213 24.83 15.24 -15.77
C ASP A 213 23.89 14.18 -16.38
N GLY A 214 23.21 13.40 -15.53
CA GLY A 214 22.28 12.33 -15.91
C GLY A 214 20.81 12.75 -15.96
N ARG A 215 20.49 14.04 -15.85
CA ARG A 215 19.13 14.54 -15.58
C ARG A 215 18.08 14.01 -16.54
N THR A 216 18.36 14.05 -17.85
CA THR A 216 17.42 13.61 -18.88
C THR A 216 17.08 12.14 -18.75
N LEU A 217 18.09 11.29 -18.49
CA LEU A 217 17.89 9.85 -18.29
C LEU A 217 17.06 9.60 -17.03
N VAL A 218 17.45 10.19 -15.90
CA VAL A 218 16.75 10.02 -14.62
C VAL A 218 15.29 10.44 -14.73
N LYS A 219 14.98 11.58 -15.37
CA LYS A 219 13.59 12.02 -15.54
C LYS A 219 12.77 11.09 -16.41
N ARG A 220 13.33 10.61 -17.54
CA ARG A 220 12.64 9.63 -18.40
C ARG A 220 12.34 8.35 -17.63
N SER A 221 13.34 7.80 -16.95
CA SER A 221 13.19 6.61 -16.13
C SER A 221 12.19 6.80 -14.99
N ALA A 222 12.18 7.97 -14.35
CA ALA A 222 11.21 8.33 -13.31
C ALA A 222 9.77 8.36 -13.83
N TYR A 223 9.52 8.97 -15.00
CA TYR A 223 8.18 8.99 -15.58
C TYR A 223 7.72 7.62 -16.04
N VAL A 224 8.61 6.86 -16.68
CA VAL A 224 8.34 5.48 -17.09
C VAL A 224 7.97 4.62 -15.88
N MET A 225 8.72 4.72 -14.77
CA MET A 225 8.37 4.08 -13.50
C MET A 225 7.04 4.57 -12.95
N THR A 226 6.75 5.88 -13.04
CA THR A 226 5.48 6.46 -12.56
C THR A 226 4.27 5.92 -13.34
N PHE A 227 4.36 5.85 -14.67
CA PHE A 227 3.28 5.29 -15.50
C PHE A 227 3.12 3.77 -15.29
N PHE A 228 4.21 3.06 -15.03
CA PHE A 228 4.14 1.65 -14.64
C PHE A 228 3.40 1.47 -13.30
N LEU A 229 3.71 2.31 -12.30
CA LEU A 229 3.02 2.32 -11.01
C LEU A 229 1.53 2.69 -11.15
N ILE A 230 1.18 3.60 -12.05
CA ILE A 230 -0.22 3.90 -12.42
C ILE A 230 -0.89 2.66 -13.05
N GLY A 231 -0.19 1.90 -13.89
CA GLY A 231 -0.67 0.63 -14.43
C GLY A 231 -0.93 -0.41 -13.34
N ILE A 232 -0.08 -0.48 -12.31
CA ILE A 232 -0.32 -1.33 -11.13
C ILE A 232 -1.55 -0.85 -10.36
N ALA A 233 -1.70 0.46 -10.14
CA ALA A 233 -2.89 1.03 -9.51
C ALA A 233 -4.17 0.68 -10.30
N LEU A 234 -4.12 0.74 -11.63
CA LEU A 234 -5.22 0.31 -12.49
C LEU A 234 -5.53 -1.18 -12.30
N TRP A 235 -4.50 -2.03 -12.27
CA TRP A 235 -4.68 -3.45 -12.03
C TRP A 235 -5.34 -3.72 -10.66
N MET A 236 -4.88 -3.06 -9.59
CA MET A 236 -5.48 -3.17 -8.25
C MET A 236 -6.93 -2.68 -8.24
N THR A 237 -7.21 -1.58 -8.92
CA THR A 237 -8.57 -1.04 -9.11
C THR A 237 -9.48 -2.05 -9.81
N ASN A 238 -8.97 -2.77 -10.80
CA ASN A 238 -9.74 -3.81 -11.47
C ASN A 238 -9.98 -5.05 -10.60
N SER A 239 -9.12 -5.34 -9.63
CA SER A 239 -9.30 -6.50 -8.75
C SER A 239 -10.62 -6.45 -7.96
N CYS A 240 -11.07 -5.26 -7.52
CA CYS A 240 -12.37 -5.12 -6.87
C CYS A 240 -13.54 -5.15 -7.88
N ARG A 241 -13.34 -4.64 -9.10
CA ARG A 241 -14.35 -4.74 -10.17
C ARG A 241 -14.66 -6.21 -10.49
N TYR A 242 -13.61 -7.02 -10.61
CA TYR A 242 -13.71 -8.45 -10.90
C TYR A 242 -14.25 -9.30 -9.74
N ALA A 243 -14.52 -8.71 -8.58
CA ALA A 243 -15.31 -9.38 -7.55
C ALA A 243 -16.77 -9.55 -7.98
N ASN A 244 -17.29 -8.67 -8.85
CA ASN A 244 -18.57 -8.84 -9.50
C ASN A 244 -18.40 -9.65 -10.81
N PRO A 245 -19.02 -10.84 -10.95
CA PRO A 245 -18.97 -11.63 -12.19
C PRO A 245 -19.56 -10.89 -13.41
N GLU A 246 -20.49 -9.98 -13.18
CA GLU A 246 -21.20 -9.21 -14.22
C GLU A 246 -20.56 -7.82 -14.47
N HIS A 247 -19.32 -7.60 -14.01
CA HIS A 247 -18.64 -6.32 -14.23
C HIS A 247 -18.55 -5.97 -15.72
N ASP A 248 -18.91 -4.73 -16.06
CA ASP A 248 -18.72 -4.19 -17.39
C ASP A 248 -18.18 -2.76 -17.32
N PHE A 249 -17.25 -2.43 -18.21
CA PHE A 249 -16.62 -1.12 -18.23
C PHE A 249 -17.60 0.01 -18.54
N TRP A 250 -18.54 -0.20 -19.47
CA TRP A 250 -19.51 0.84 -19.80
C TRP A 250 -20.55 0.99 -18.69
N SER A 251 -20.99 -0.13 -18.11
CA SER A 251 -21.93 -0.14 -16.99
C SER A 251 -21.44 0.67 -15.77
N ASP A 252 -20.13 0.67 -15.49
CA ASP A 252 -19.57 1.48 -14.39
C ASP A 252 -19.82 2.97 -14.57
N PHE A 253 -19.83 3.48 -15.80
CA PHE A 253 -20.08 4.90 -16.08
C PHE A 253 -21.59 5.22 -16.20
N CYS A 254 -22.44 4.20 -16.16
CA CYS A 254 -23.90 4.35 -16.16
C CYS A 254 -24.51 4.03 -14.79
N CYS A 255 -23.81 4.34 -13.70
CA CYS A 255 -24.30 4.11 -12.35
C CYS A 255 -25.53 4.97 -12.02
N GLU A 256 -26.66 4.33 -11.80
CA GLU A 256 -27.90 4.97 -11.32
C GLU A 256 -27.89 5.25 -9.80
N ASN A 257 -26.96 4.64 -9.06
CA ASN A 257 -26.78 4.84 -7.62
C ASN A 257 -25.28 5.00 -7.31
N GLY A 258 -24.98 5.57 -6.14
CA GLY A 258 -23.63 5.84 -5.67
C GLY A 258 -23.53 5.71 -4.15
N ASN A 259 -22.64 6.51 -3.57
CA ASN A 259 -22.45 6.58 -2.12
C ASN A 259 -22.62 8.01 -1.62
N GLN A 260 -22.31 8.21 -0.33
CA GLN A 260 -22.40 9.49 0.35
C GLN A 260 -21.72 10.67 -0.39
N ILE A 261 -20.64 10.44 -1.14
CA ILE A 261 -19.94 11.49 -1.91
C ILE A 261 -20.40 11.53 -3.37
N THR A 262 -20.51 10.38 -4.03
CA THR A 262 -20.77 10.34 -5.48
C THR A 262 -22.23 10.56 -5.85
N GLU A 263 -23.15 10.32 -4.91
CA GLU A 263 -24.60 10.48 -5.10
C GLU A 263 -25.18 11.48 -4.10
N GLU A 264 -25.13 11.19 -2.79
CA GLU A 264 -25.97 11.91 -1.83
C GLU A 264 -25.58 13.39 -1.70
N LEU A 265 -24.27 13.68 -1.70
CA LEU A 265 -23.78 15.05 -1.76
C LEU A 265 -24.06 15.73 -3.10
N VAL A 266 -24.04 15.00 -4.22
CA VAL A 266 -24.40 15.56 -5.54
C VAL A 266 -25.86 16.01 -5.51
N ASN A 267 -26.77 15.13 -5.08
CA ASN A 267 -28.20 15.40 -5.00
C ASN A 267 -28.52 16.58 -4.07
N ALA A 268 -27.90 16.63 -2.90
CA ALA A 268 -28.09 17.72 -1.96
C ALA A 268 -27.72 19.08 -2.60
N PHE A 269 -26.55 19.15 -3.25
CA PHE A 269 -26.08 20.37 -3.89
C PHE A 269 -26.95 20.76 -5.10
N GLU A 270 -27.41 19.81 -5.90
CA GLU A 270 -28.30 20.07 -7.03
C GLU A 270 -29.65 20.64 -6.60
N LYS A 271 -30.18 20.18 -5.46
CA LYS A 271 -31.41 20.71 -4.85
C LYS A 271 -31.19 21.98 -4.03
N GLY A 272 -29.96 22.48 -3.95
CA GLY A 272 -29.64 23.75 -3.31
C GLY A 272 -29.57 23.71 -1.78
N HIS A 273 -29.33 22.56 -1.18
CA HIS A 273 -29.14 22.42 0.27
C HIS A 273 -27.89 21.59 0.62
N VAL A 274 -27.56 21.55 1.92
CA VAL A 274 -26.34 20.90 2.43
C VAL A 274 -26.60 19.64 3.24
N TYR A 275 -27.85 19.38 3.61
CA TYR A 275 -28.28 18.11 4.22
C TYR A 275 -28.54 17.07 3.14
N LEU A 276 -28.41 15.79 3.50
CA LEU A 276 -28.61 14.65 2.62
C LEU A 276 -30.09 14.27 2.58
N ASP A 277 -30.60 13.93 1.39
CA ASP A 277 -32.00 13.56 1.17
C ASP A 277 -32.30 12.13 1.65
N ARG A 278 -32.20 11.94 2.96
CA ARG A 278 -32.53 10.69 3.63
C ARG A 278 -33.57 10.95 4.70
N GLU A 279 -34.59 10.11 4.75
CA GLU A 279 -35.56 10.12 5.83
C GLU A 279 -34.86 9.80 7.15
N VAL A 280 -35.12 10.62 8.17
CA VAL A 280 -34.57 10.42 9.49
C VAL A 280 -35.48 9.50 10.27
N ASN A 281 -34.90 8.43 10.80
CA ASN A 281 -35.62 7.46 11.60
C ASN A 281 -36.03 8.08 12.95
N GLU A 282 -37.33 8.28 13.18
CA GLU A 282 -37.84 8.90 14.41
C GLU A 282 -37.43 8.14 15.67
N LYS A 283 -37.32 6.81 15.59
CA LYS A 283 -36.83 5.99 16.72
C LYS A 283 -35.37 6.26 17.03
N LEU A 284 -34.56 6.58 16.02
CA LEU A 284 -33.16 6.96 16.22
C LEU A 284 -33.07 8.32 16.92
N THR A 285 -33.84 9.32 16.48
CA THR A 285 -33.85 10.65 17.12
C THR A 285 -34.52 10.66 18.48
N GLY A 286 -35.37 9.66 18.76
CA GLY A 286 -36.00 9.46 20.07
C GLY A 286 -35.10 8.78 21.11
N LEU A 287 -33.89 8.34 20.73
CA LEU A 287 -32.91 7.83 21.68
C LEU A 287 -32.37 8.96 22.57
N ASP A 288 -32.09 8.64 23.83
CA ASP A 288 -31.43 9.57 24.76
C ASP A 288 -30.05 10.01 24.23
N ASN A 289 -29.32 9.09 23.61
CA ASN A 289 -28.07 9.39 22.92
C ASN A 289 -27.95 8.61 21.59
N PRO A 290 -28.30 9.21 20.44
CA PRO A 290 -28.21 8.54 19.14
C PRO A 290 -26.77 8.24 18.69
N TYR A 291 -25.77 8.91 19.28
CA TYR A 291 -24.37 8.71 18.93
C TYR A 291 -23.76 7.47 19.60
N ASP A 292 -24.30 7.07 20.76
CA ASP A 292 -23.93 5.81 21.42
C ASP A 292 -24.32 4.62 20.56
N TRP A 293 -23.32 3.86 20.11
CA TRP A 293 -23.56 2.71 19.25
C TRP A 293 -24.34 1.59 19.95
N SER A 294 -24.21 1.45 21.27
CA SER A 294 -24.90 0.41 22.03
C SER A 294 -26.42 0.63 22.13
N GLN A 295 -26.87 1.90 22.02
CA GLN A 295 -28.28 2.26 22.04
C GLN A 295 -28.98 2.08 20.69
N ARG A 296 -28.20 1.93 19.61
CA ARG A 296 -28.72 1.69 18.26
C ARG A 296 -29.04 0.21 18.05
N THR A 297 -29.96 -0.31 18.86
CA THR A 297 -30.38 -1.72 18.85
C THR A 297 -31.13 -2.08 17.57
N LYS A 298 -31.32 -3.38 17.30
CA LYS A 298 -32.08 -3.83 16.12
C LYS A 298 -33.52 -3.27 16.07
N GLU A 299 -34.09 -2.88 17.20
CA GLU A 299 -35.47 -2.39 17.33
C GLU A 299 -35.69 -0.98 16.76
N ILE A 300 -34.61 -0.19 16.66
CA ILE A 300 -34.69 1.15 16.05
C ILE A 300 -34.90 1.03 14.54
N GLY A 301 -34.43 -0.04 13.91
CA GLY A 301 -34.46 -0.22 12.46
C GLY A 301 -33.21 0.31 11.75
N SER A 302 -33.34 0.61 10.45
CA SER A 302 -32.21 1.03 9.61
C SER A 302 -31.82 2.50 9.87
N TYR A 303 -30.52 2.79 9.74
CA TYR A 303 -29.95 4.12 9.72
C TYR A 303 -28.65 4.10 8.88
N PRO A 304 -28.22 5.23 8.31
CA PRO A 304 -27.03 5.27 7.47
C PRO A 304 -25.75 5.31 8.33
N TRP A 305 -24.84 4.35 8.09
CA TRP A 305 -23.55 4.24 8.78
C TRP A 305 -22.59 5.36 8.38
N ASP A 306 -21.80 5.89 9.32
CA ASP A 306 -20.80 6.96 9.09
C ASP A 306 -21.38 8.24 8.45
N HIS A 307 -22.66 8.49 8.69
CA HIS A 307 -23.32 9.76 8.41
C HIS A 307 -23.35 10.64 9.66
N LEU A 308 -23.39 11.95 9.46
CA LEU A 308 -23.54 12.90 10.55
C LEU A 308 -25.03 13.11 10.82
N LEU A 309 -25.48 12.99 12.08
CA LEU A 309 -26.84 13.31 12.48
C LEU A 309 -26.83 14.58 13.34
N TYR A 310 -27.40 15.67 12.84
CA TYR A 310 -27.46 16.94 13.54
C TYR A 310 -28.80 17.62 13.33
N GLU A 311 -29.44 18.08 14.41
CA GLU A 311 -30.75 18.76 14.39
C GLU A 311 -31.81 18.08 13.51
N GLY A 312 -31.90 16.74 13.59
CA GLY A 312 -32.88 15.96 12.82
C GLY A 312 -32.63 15.88 11.32
N LYS A 313 -31.38 16.10 10.87
CA LYS A 313 -30.95 15.97 9.47
C LYS A 313 -29.66 15.18 9.34
N TYR A 314 -29.51 14.51 8.21
CA TYR A 314 -28.25 13.85 7.86
C TYR A 314 -27.32 14.76 7.07
N TYR A 315 -26.02 14.68 7.35
CA TYR A 315 -24.95 15.37 6.63
C TYR A 315 -23.81 14.42 6.31
N SER A 316 -22.99 14.78 5.32
CA SER A 316 -21.74 14.08 5.05
C SER A 316 -20.59 14.67 5.87
N TYR A 317 -19.78 13.81 6.48
CA TYR A 317 -18.49 14.21 7.06
C TYR A 317 -17.44 14.46 5.98
N TYR A 318 -17.54 13.75 4.86
CA TYR A 318 -16.54 13.79 3.80
C TYR A 318 -16.63 15.08 3.01
N GLY A 319 -15.46 15.54 2.57
CA GLY A 319 -15.32 16.85 1.99
C GLY A 319 -15.90 16.98 0.56
N ILE A 320 -16.21 18.21 0.18
CA ILE A 320 -16.94 18.58 -1.04
C ILE A 320 -16.05 18.81 -2.28
N ALA A 321 -14.72 18.77 -2.16
CA ALA A 321 -13.84 18.99 -3.31
C ALA A 321 -14.04 18.01 -4.49
N PRO A 322 -14.32 16.70 -4.27
CA PRO A 322 -14.61 15.78 -5.37
C PRO A 322 -15.83 16.17 -6.22
N LEU A 323 -16.76 16.95 -5.67
CA LEU A 323 -17.97 17.40 -6.38
C LEU A 323 -17.65 18.29 -7.58
N LEU A 324 -16.46 18.90 -7.64
CA LEU A 324 -15.97 19.63 -8.82
C LEU A 324 -15.89 18.74 -10.07
N ILE A 325 -15.83 17.42 -9.91
CA ILE A 325 -15.91 16.44 -11.00
C ILE A 325 -17.27 15.77 -11.04
N PHE A 326 -17.83 15.41 -9.88
CA PHE A 326 -19.02 14.57 -9.82
C PHE A 326 -20.31 15.29 -10.22
N ILE A 327 -20.49 16.57 -9.84
CA ILE A 327 -21.66 17.34 -10.26
C ILE A 327 -21.65 17.56 -11.79
N PRO A 328 -20.56 18.07 -12.41
CA PRO A 328 -20.53 18.21 -13.87
C PRO A 328 -20.75 16.90 -14.62
N TYR A 329 -20.27 15.78 -14.07
CA TYR A 329 -20.51 14.46 -14.65
C TYR A 329 -21.98 14.07 -14.60
N HIS A 330 -22.63 14.25 -13.44
CA HIS A 330 -24.05 13.92 -13.26
C HIS A 330 -24.93 14.77 -14.16
N LEU A 331 -24.71 16.08 -14.18
CA LEU A 331 -25.46 17.01 -15.05
C LEU A 331 -25.28 16.69 -16.54
N ALA A 332 -24.12 16.19 -16.96
CA ALA A 332 -23.84 15.87 -18.35
C ALA A 332 -24.39 14.50 -18.79
N THR A 333 -24.51 13.53 -17.88
CA THR A 333 -24.78 12.13 -18.22
C THR A 333 -26.08 11.58 -17.63
N GLY A 334 -26.61 12.20 -16.58
CA GLY A 334 -27.70 11.66 -15.74
C GLY A 334 -27.26 10.56 -14.77
N PHE A 335 -25.99 10.15 -14.79
CA PHE A 335 -25.45 9.07 -13.96
C PHE A 335 -24.50 9.58 -12.88
N TYR A 336 -24.32 8.82 -11.80
CA TYR A 336 -23.36 9.18 -10.75
C TYR A 336 -21.95 8.71 -11.11
N PHE A 337 -20.94 9.51 -10.75
CA PHE A 337 -19.56 9.17 -11.09
C PHE A 337 -19.12 7.93 -10.29
N PRO A 338 -18.58 6.88 -10.95
CA PRO A 338 -18.23 5.63 -10.27
C PRO A 338 -17.07 5.79 -9.27
N SER A 339 -17.30 5.32 -8.04
CA SER A 339 -16.35 5.41 -6.92
C SER A 339 -14.99 4.79 -7.23
N VAL A 340 -14.99 3.61 -7.87
CA VAL A 340 -13.77 2.87 -8.25
C VAL A 340 -12.87 3.68 -9.19
N TRP A 341 -13.48 4.37 -10.16
CA TRP A 341 -12.76 5.22 -11.11
C TRP A 341 -12.35 6.57 -10.51
N ALA A 342 -13.11 7.09 -9.53
CA ALA A 342 -12.73 8.29 -8.81
C ALA A 342 -11.44 8.08 -8.02
N ILE A 343 -11.37 6.97 -7.31
CA ILE A 343 -10.20 6.54 -6.53
C ILE A 343 -8.99 6.40 -7.45
N TRP A 344 -9.15 5.67 -8.57
CA TRP A 344 -8.07 5.50 -9.53
C TRP A 344 -7.61 6.84 -10.12
N LEU A 345 -8.54 7.69 -10.60
CA LEU A 345 -8.24 8.99 -11.19
C LEU A 345 -7.45 9.87 -10.22
N PHE A 346 -7.95 10.05 -9.00
CA PHE A 346 -7.29 10.88 -7.99
C PHE A 346 -5.93 10.26 -7.59
N GLY A 347 -5.87 8.95 -7.41
CA GLY A 347 -4.61 8.24 -7.13
C GLY A 347 -3.56 8.43 -8.23
N CYS A 348 -3.96 8.38 -9.52
CA CYS A 348 -3.07 8.65 -10.65
C CYS A 348 -2.52 10.07 -10.63
N VAL A 349 -3.39 11.06 -10.38
CA VAL A 349 -2.99 12.46 -10.24
C VAL A 349 -1.98 12.61 -9.09
N GLY A 350 -2.25 12.00 -7.95
CA GLY A 350 -1.36 12.01 -6.80
C GLY A 350 0.02 11.37 -7.06
N ILE A 351 0.03 10.16 -7.63
CA ILE A 351 1.26 9.44 -8.00
C ILE A 351 2.09 10.28 -8.98
N TYR A 352 1.44 10.89 -9.98
CA TYR A 352 2.11 11.75 -10.94
C TYR A 352 2.71 13.00 -10.29
N PHE A 353 1.92 13.73 -9.49
CA PHE A 353 2.38 14.96 -8.86
C PHE A 353 3.41 14.72 -7.75
N LEU A 354 3.39 13.57 -7.08
CA LEU A 354 4.45 13.16 -6.16
C LEU A 354 5.79 13.02 -6.89
N THR A 355 5.82 12.36 -8.06
CA THR A 355 7.01 12.32 -8.92
C THR A 355 7.44 13.72 -9.34
N ARG A 356 6.50 14.57 -9.76
CA ARG A 356 6.80 15.96 -10.18
C ARG A 356 7.39 16.78 -9.04
N THR A 357 6.85 16.66 -7.83
CA THR A 357 7.34 17.33 -6.62
C THR A 357 8.76 16.90 -6.31
N TYR A 358 8.99 15.59 -6.24
CA TYR A 358 10.31 15.01 -5.94
C TYR A 358 11.37 15.45 -6.96
N LEU A 359 11.08 15.35 -8.27
CA LEU A 359 12.01 15.77 -9.32
C LEU A 359 12.24 17.29 -9.33
N CYS A 360 11.25 18.09 -8.93
CA CYS A 360 11.42 19.54 -8.80
C CYS A 360 12.39 19.90 -7.66
N ILE A 361 12.30 19.20 -6.53
CA ILE A 361 13.27 19.32 -5.43
C ILE A 361 14.66 18.85 -5.89
N ALA A 362 14.73 17.73 -6.60
CA ALA A 362 15.98 17.20 -7.14
C ALA A 362 16.69 18.18 -8.09
N ASP A 363 15.93 18.80 -9.00
CA ASP A 363 16.43 19.82 -9.93
C ASP A 363 17.03 21.03 -9.23
N LYS A 364 16.45 21.43 -8.10
CA LYS A 364 16.89 22.59 -7.33
C LYS A 364 18.09 22.29 -6.45
N TYR A 365 18.15 21.12 -5.82
CA TYR A 365 19.07 20.90 -4.69
C TYR A 365 20.01 19.71 -4.84
N TRP A 366 19.69 18.74 -5.70
CA TRP A 366 20.38 17.44 -5.75
C TRP A 366 21.23 17.25 -7.01
N GLY A 367 21.56 18.32 -7.74
CA GLY A 367 22.40 18.26 -8.94
C GLY A 367 23.73 17.50 -8.75
N ARG A 368 24.34 17.57 -7.55
CA ARG A 368 25.59 16.86 -7.20
C ARG A 368 25.37 15.51 -6.51
N VAL A 369 24.13 15.06 -6.33
CA VAL A 369 23.80 13.74 -5.77
C VAL A 369 23.90 12.69 -6.88
N ARG A 370 24.34 11.48 -6.55
CA ARG A 370 24.40 10.38 -7.51
C ARG A 370 23.00 10.04 -8.06
N SER A 371 22.88 9.90 -9.38
CA SER A 371 21.60 9.68 -10.08
C SER A 371 20.81 8.47 -9.56
N SER A 372 21.49 7.37 -9.22
CA SER A 372 20.88 6.16 -8.67
C SER A 372 20.22 6.39 -7.31
N LEU A 373 20.81 7.22 -6.45
CA LEU A 373 20.20 7.58 -5.16
C LEU A 373 18.91 8.37 -5.35
N VAL A 374 18.90 9.28 -6.33
CA VAL A 374 17.70 10.06 -6.67
C VAL A 374 16.60 9.12 -7.18
N MET A 375 16.90 8.15 -8.04
CA MET A 375 15.92 7.17 -8.52
C MET A 375 15.40 6.25 -7.40
N MET A 376 16.29 5.70 -6.57
CA MET A 376 15.88 4.83 -5.44
C MET A 376 15.04 5.60 -4.41
N GLY A 377 15.40 6.87 -4.13
CA GLY A 377 14.61 7.73 -3.27
C GLY A 377 13.20 7.98 -3.81
N LEU A 378 13.05 8.21 -5.12
CA LEU A 378 11.74 8.36 -5.75
C LEU A 378 10.92 7.07 -5.67
N PHE A 379 11.55 5.92 -5.96
CA PHE A 379 10.88 4.63 -5.91
C PHE A 379 10.33 4.34 -4.51
N MET A 380 11.15 4.51 -3.47
CA MET A 380 10.69 4.37 -2.08
C MET A 380 9.59 5.37 -1.73
N MET A 381 9.67 6.62 -2.21
CA MET A 381 8.64 7.64 -2.01
C MET A 381 7.27 7.18 -2.50
N GLN A 382 7.22 6.60 -3.70
CA GLN A 382 5.99 6.10 -4.28
C GLN A 382 5.44 4.92 -3.50
N LEU A 383 6.31 3.97 -3.10
CA LEU A 383 5.90 2.79 -2.35
C LEU A 383 5.32 3.14 -0.97
N VAL A 384 6.00 3.95 -0.17
CA VAL A 384 5.56 4.20 1.22
C VAL A 384 4.42 5.20 1.34
N SER A 385 3.99 5.80 0.24
CA SER A 385 2.98 6.87 0.21
C SER A 385 1.62 6.48 0.78
N GLY A 386 1.35 5.22 1.13
CA GLY A 386 0.07 4.77 1.71
C GLY A 386 -1.09 4.68 0.71
N ILE A 387 -0.94 5.23 -0.50
CA ILE A 387 -1.97 5.20 -1.55
C ILE A 387 -2.33 3.78 -2.01
N TRP A 388 -1.43 2.82 -1.84
CA TRP A 388 -1.65 1.44 -2.27
C TRP A 388 -2.76 0.72 -1.50
N PHE A 389 -3.09 1.17 -0.29
CA PHE A 389 -4.17 0.60 0.51
C PHE A 389 -5.57 0.98 0.03
N THR A 390 -5.68 1.89 -0.94
CA THR A 390 -6.98 2.46 -1.35
C THR A 390 -7.51 1.89 -2.65
N PHE A 391 -6.67 1.34 -3.53
CA PHE A 391 -7.12 0.95 -4.88
C PHE A 391 -8.00 -0.30 -4.92
N ASN A 392 -7.96 -1.16 -3.89
CA ASN A 392 -8.75 -2.41 -3.87
C ASN A 392 -10.10 -2.27 -3.14
N LYS A 393 -10.50 -1.05 -2.75
CA LYS A 393 -11.79 -0.77 -2.11
C LYS A 393 -12.45 0.44 -2.76
N ALA A 394 -13.75 0.37 -3.04
CA ALA A 394 -14.49 1.42 -3.76
C ALA A 394 -15.41 2.24 -2.84
N ASN A 395 -14.94 2.66 -1.66
CA ASN A 395 -15.74 3.41 -0.68
C ASN A 395 -15.39 4.90 -0.64
N PHE A 396 -16.26 5.68 0.00
CA PHE A 396 -16.11 7.13 0.18
C PHE A 396 -14.86 7.53 0.99
N TYR A 397 -14.37 6.66 1.90
CA TYR A 397 -13.10 6.91 2.61
C TYR A 397 -11.93 7.02 1.64
N GLU A 398 -11.84 6.08 0.70
CA GLU A 398 -10.78 5.99 -0.29
C GLU A 398 -10.87 7.14 -1.29
N ILE A 399 -12.07 7.60 -1.66
CA ILE A 399 -12.27 8.81 -2.48
C ILE A 399 -11.66 10.03 -1.76
N ALA A 400 -12.01 10.26 -0.49
CA ALA A 400 -11.50 11.38 0.28
C ALA A 400 -9.97 11.32 0.45
N GLN A 401 -9.43 10.13 0.69
CA GLN A 401 -7.98 9.87 0.80
C GLN A 401 -7.24 10.19 -0.50
N ASN A 402 -7.71 9.66 -1.63
CA ASN A 402 -7.06 9.87 -2.92
C ASN A 402 -7.19 11.32 -3.39
N GLY A 403 -8.36 11.93 -3.20
CA GLY A 403 -8.59 13.34 -3.51
C GLY A 403 -7.67 14.26 -2.70
N GLY A 404 -7.52 13.98 -1.39
CA GLY A 404 -6.58 14.68 -0.51
C GLY A 404 -5.14 14.53 -0.98
N PHE A 405 -4.69 13.29 -1.23
CA PHE A 405 -3.34 12.99 -1.73
C PHE A 405 -3.02 13.68 -3.06
N ALA A 406 -3.95 13.65 -4.02
CA ALA A 406 -3.84 14.34 -5.31
C ALA A 406 -3.63 15.84 -5.12
N CYS A 407 -4.44 16.44 -4.25
CA CYS A 407 -4.41 17.87 -3.97
C CYS A 407 -3.14 18.31 -3.22
N VAL A 408 -2.69 17.57 -2.19
CA VAL A 408 -1.47 17.92 -1.44
C VAL A 408 -0.24 17.78 -2.33
N THR A 409 -0.11 16.70 -3.09
CA THR A 409 1.05 16.48 -3.96
C THR A 409 1.10 17.49 -5.11
N ALA A 410 -0.05 17.84 -5.71
CA ALA A 410 -0.13 18.91 -6.71
C ALA A 410 0.21 20.28 -6.10
N GLY A 411 -0.36 20.59 -4.93
CA GLY A 411 -0.10 21.81 -4.17
C GLY A 411 1.37 21.98 -3.83
N ALA A 412 2.01 20.91 -3.33
CA ALA A 412 3.44 20.87 -3.07
C ALA A 412 4.28 21.10 -4.35
N TYR A 413 3.93 20.46 -5.46
CA TYR A 413 4.62 20.68 -6.74
C TYR A 413 4.56 22.14 -7.16
N PHE A 414 3.37 22.75 -7.16
CA PHE A 414 3.20 24.14 -7.55
C PHE A 414 3.89 25.10 -6.58
N LEU A 415 3.86 24.82 -5.27
CA LEU A 415 4.54 25.60 -4.25
C LEU A 415 6.05 25.61 -4.46
N ILE A 416 6.69 24.44 -4.56
CA ILE A 416 8.14 24.34 -4.75
C ILE A 416 8.55 24.92 -6.10
N SER A 417 7.79 24.61 -7.15
CA SER A 417 8.11 25.02 -8.51
C SER A 417 7.77 26.49 -8.82
N SER A 418 7.11 27.19 -7.88
CA SER A 418 6.94 28.65 -7.90
C SER A 418 8.23 29.43 -7.63
N ASN A 419 9.30 28.76 -7.17
CA ASN A 419 10.56 29.38 -6.75
C ASN A 419 10.46 30.30 -5.52
N VAL A 420 9.43 30.16 -4.66
CA VAL A 420 9.48 30.76 -3.31
C VAL A 420 10.69 30.30 -2.51
N ILE A 421 11.18 29.08 -2.81
CA ILE A 421 12.48 28.59 -2.38
C ILE A 421 13.37 28.20 -3.57
N GLY A 422 14.69 28.28 -3.34
CA GLY A 422 15.72 28.03 -4.35
C GLY A 422 15.98 29.23 -5.27
N ASP A 423 16.69 29.01 -6.37
CA ASP A 423 17.08 30.09 -7.28
C ASP A 423 15.99 30.49 -8.28
N GLY A 424 16.14 31.65 -8.90
CA GLY A 424 15.26 32.19 -9.94
C GLY A 424 14.08 33.03 -9.44
N ASN A 425 13.39 33.70 -10.38
CA ASN A 425 12.26 34.58 -10.08
C ASN A 425 11.02 33.80 -9.60
N ILE A 426 10.25 34.43 -8.71
CA ILE A 426 9.01 33.86 -8.16
C ILE A 426 7.91 33.86 -9.23
N LYS A 427 7.35 32.69 -9.51
CA LYS A 427 6.27 32.48 -10.47
C LYS A 427 4.92 32.54 -9.74
N ARG A 428 4.31 33.71 -9.67
CA ARG A 428 3.07 33.96 -8.90
C ARG A 428 1.87 33.12 -9.35
N GLY A 429 1.72 32.85 -10.65
CA GLY A 429 0.67 31.95 -11.12
C GLY A 429 0.77 30.54 -10.53
N ARG A 430 1.98 30.06 -10.23
CA ARG A 430 2.16 28.78 -9.53
C ARG A 430 1.84 28.88 -8.05
N LEU A 431 1.93 30.05 -7.43
CA LEU A 431 1.44 30.24 -6.06
C LEU A 431 -0.08 30.20 -5.98
N VAL A 432 -0.77 30.75 -6.98
CA VAL A 432 -2.23 30.62 -7.08
C VAL A 432 -2.60 29.14 -7.11
N TRP A 433 -2.01 28.35 -8.02
CA TRP A 433 -2.29 26.92 -8.09
C TRP A 433 -1.89 26.16 -6.83
N ALA A 434 -0.78 26.52 -6.18
CA ALA A 434 -0.39 25.92 -4.90
C ALA A 434 -1.46 26.14 -3.84
N ALA A 435 -1.95 27.37 -3.68
CA ALA A 435 -2.98 27.72 -2.73
C ALA A 435 -4.33 27.07 -3.07
N VAL A 436 -4.71 27.00 -4.35
CA VAL A 436 -5.92 26.30 -4.81
C VAL A 436 -5.88 24.83 -4.41
N PHE A 437 -4.85 24.09 -4.82
CA PHE A 437 -4.77 22.66 -4.55
C PHE A 437 -4.61 22.35 -3.06
N LEU A 438 -3.81 23.11 -2.31
CA LEU A 438 -3.72 22.89 -0.86
C LEU A 438 -5.04 23.17 -0.14
N SER A 439 -5.81 24.18 -0.57
CA SER A 439 -7.13 24.44 0.01
C SER A 439 -8.12 23.33 -0.35
N LEU A 440 -8.13 22.87 -1.61
CA LEU A 440 -8.96 21.73 -2.03
C LEU A 440 -8.61 20.45 -1.27
N ALA A 441 -7.35 20.26 -0.84
CA ALA A 441 -6.99 19.14 0.03
C ALA A 441 -7.76 19.17 1.37
N VAL A 442 -7.96 20.35 1.96
CA VAL A 442 -8.78 20.52 3.18
C VAL A 442 -10.24 20.16 2.92
N LEU A 443 -10.76 20.57 1.76
CA LEU A 443 -12.10 20.21 1.28
C LEU A 443 -12.20 18.75 0.82
N CYS A 444 -11.12 17.97 0.84
CA CYS A 444 -11.18 16.51 0.79
C CYS A 444 -11.15 15.93 2.20
N ARG A 445 -10.20 16.42 3.03
CA ARG A 445 -9.94 15.95 4.39
C ARG A 445 -9.44 17.09 5.29
N PRO A 446 -10.14 17.41 6.40
CA PRO A 446 -9.79 18.54 7.27
C PRO A 446 -8.37 18.48 7.86
N THR A 447 -7.86 17.28 8.16
CA THR A 447 -6.51 17.07 8.73
C THR A 447 -5.39 17.64 7.86
N LEU A 448 -5.61 17.76 6.54
CA LEU A 448 -4.63 18.28 5.58
C LEU A 448 -4.44 19.80 5.68
N ALA A 449 -5.24 20.51 6.47
CA ALA A 449 -5.05 21.93 6.77
C ALA A 449 -3.67 22.23 7.38
N LEU A 450 -3.06 21.26 8.05
CA LEU A 450 -1.69 21.37 8.58
C LEU A 450 -0.66 21.65 7.48
N TYR A 451 -0.88 21.15 6.25
CA TYR A 451 -0.02 21.45 5.11
C TYR A 451 -0.27 22.83 4.52
N CYS A 452 -1.47 23.40 4.67
CA CYS A 452 -1.71 24.82 4.36
C CYS A 452 -0.89 25.70 5.31
N ILE A 453 -0.90 25.39 6.63
CA ILE A 453 -0.10 26.11 7.63
C ILE A 453 1.40 26.01 7.30
N ALA A 454 1.88 24.80 6.99
CA ALA A 454 3.27 24.61 6.56
C ALA A 454 3.58 25.47 5.31
N ALA A 455 2.68 25.49 4.32
CA ALA A 455 2.85 26.29 3.11
C ALA A 455 2.91 27.80 3.36
N LEU A 456 2.22 28.33 4.37
CA LEU A 456 2.35 29.74 4.77
C LEU A 456 3.79 30.10 5.17
N LEU A 457 4.54 29.16 5.76
CA LEU A 457 5.96 29.38 6.06
C LEU A 457 6.81 29.45 4.78
N PHE A 458 6.51 28.63 3.77
CA PHE A 458 7.16 28.72 2.45
C PHE A 458 6.83 30.04 1.75
N ILE A 459 5.59 30.51 1.87
CA ILE A 459 5.15 31.81 1.36
C ILE A 459 5.88 32.95 2.10
N GLY A 460 5.98 32.89 3.42
CA GLY A 460 6.78 33.85 4.20
C GLY A 460 8.25 33.89 3.77
N ALA A 461 8.86 32.73 3.54
CA ALA A 461 10.22 32.62 3.01
C ALA A 461 10.34 33.22 1.59
N GLY A 462 9.35 32.97 0.74
CA GLY A 462 9.24 33.57 -0.60
C GLY A 462 9.12 35.09 -0.56
N PHE A 463 8.34 35.64 0.37
CA PHE A 463 8.22 37.09 0.56
C PHE A 463 9.54 37.71 1.03
N ALA A 464 10.23 37.07 1.98
CA ALA A 464 11.55 37.53 2.42
C ALA A 464 12.56 37.54 1.27
N LYS A 465 12.51 36.55 0.37
CA LYS A 465 13.30 36.51 -0.86
C LYS A 465 12.92 37.64 -1.82
N LEU A 466 11.63 37.88 -2.05
CA LEU A 466 11.12 38.94 -2.92
C LEU A 466 11.59 40.32 -2.45
N ARG A 467 11.55 40.58 -1.14
CA ARG A 467 12.08 41.82 -0.56
C ARG A 467 13.56 42.03 -0.86
N LYS A 468 14.36 40.96 -0.73
CA LYS A 468 15.81 41.01 -1.01
C LYS A 468 16.13 41.22 -2.49
N SER A 469 15.26 40.81 -3.41
CA SER A 469 15.48 41.00 -4.85
C SER A 469 15.13 42.41 -5.36
N GLY A 470 14.57 43.28 -4.51
CA GLY A 470 14.15 44.64 -4.89
C GLY A 470 12.86 44.72 -5.71
N ASP A 471 12.18 43.60 -5.97
CA ASP A 471 10.89 43.59 -6.67
C ASP A 471 9.78 44.07 -5.72
N LYS A 472 9.22 45.25 -5.99
CA LYS A 472 8.21 45.93 -5.14
C LYS A 472 6.79 45.40 -5.33
N LYS A 473 6.56 44.36 -6.13
CA LYS A 473 5.21 43.82 -6.41
C LYS A 473 4.67 42.95 -5.25
N TYR A 474 4.71 43.50 -4.04
CA TYR A 474 4.31 42.83 -2.79
C TYR A 474 2.82 42.53 -2.75
N ILE A 475 1.97 43.47 -3.17
CA ILE A 475 0.51 43.31 -3.19
C ILE A 475 0.15 42.14 -4.11
N SER A 476 0.68 42.13 -5.34
CA SER A 476 0.47 41.03 -6.29
C SER A 476 0.95 39.68 -5.74
N TYR A 477 2.06 39.66 -4.99
CA TYR A 477 2.55 38.44 -4.34
C TYR A 477 1.54 37.89 -3.32
N TRP A 478 1.09 38.73 -2.39
CA TRP A 478 0.14 38.32 -1.35
C TRP A 478 -1.23 37.99 -1.89
N ILE A 479 -1.73 38.72 -2.88
CA ILE A 479 -2.98 38.39 -3.58
C ILE A 479 -2.89 36.98 -4.17
N CYS A 480 -1.84 36.69 -4.95
CA CYS A 480 -1.67 35.37 -5.55
C CYS A 480 -1.46 34.25 -4.53
N ALA A 481 -0.89 34.54 -3.36
CA ALA A 481 -0.57 33.54 -2.35
C ALA A 481 -1.71 33.28 -1.36
N LEU A 482 -2.54 34.26 -1.02
CA LEU A 482 -3.52 34.17 0.07
C LEU A 482 -4.98 34.23 -0.37
N VAL A 483 -5.31 34.94 -1.47
CA VAL A 483 -6.71 35.06 -1.91
C VAL A 483 -7.33 33.70 -2.23
N PRO A 484 -6.65 32.74 -2.88
CA PRO A 484 -7.23 31.42 -3.09
C PRO A 484 -7.51 30.66 -1.77
N PHE A 485 -6.64 30.78 -0.76
CA PHE A 485 -6.89 30.23 0.57
C PHE A 485 -8.14 30.86 1.21
N ALA A 486 -8.26 32.18 1.13
CA ALA A 486 -9.39 32.91 1.72
C ALA A 486 -10.71 32.55 1.02
N ILE A 487 -10.73 32.44 -0.31
CA ILE A 487 -11.93 32.08 -1.08
C ILE A 487 -12.34 30.64 -0.78
N ILE A 488 -11.44 29.67 -0.98
CA ILE A 488 -11.79 28.25 -0.86
C ILE A 488 -12.00 27.86 0.62
N GLY A 489 -11.18 28.38 1.53
CA GLY A 489 -11.38 28.23 2.96
C GLY A 489 -12.68 28.90 3.44
N GLY A 490 -13.02 30.06 2.87
CA GLY A 490 -14.30 30.74 3.11
C GLY A 490 -15.50 29.91 2.67
N ILE A 491 -15.41 29.22 1.52
CA ILE A 491 -16.44 28.26 1.07
C ILE A 491 -16.60 27.13 2.08
N GLN A 492 -15.51 26.54 2.58
CA GLN A 492 -15.58 25.50 3.61
C GLN A 492 -16.21 26.02 4.91
N MET A 493 -15.83 27.21 5.36
CA MET A 493 -16.39 27.83 6.56
C MET A 493 -17.89 28.12 6.39
N ALA A 494 -18.31 28.65 5.24
CA ALA A 494 -19.72 28.88 4.94
C ALA A 494 -20.51 27.56 4.89
N TYR A 495 -19.92 26.51 4.30
CA TYR A 495 -20.50 25.16 4.28
C TYR A 495 -20.64 24.58 5.69
N ASN A 496 -19.65 24.77 6.57
CA ASN A 496 -19.74 24.37 7.98
C ASN A 496 -20.85 25.13 8.71
N TYR A 497 -20.93 26.44 8.54
CA TYR A 497 -21.96 27.27 9.16
C TYR A 497 -23.37 26.87 8.71
N ALA A 498 -23.55 26.57 7.42
CA ALA A 498 -24.83 26.09 6.89
C ALA A 498 -25.25 24.71 7.44
N ARG A 499 -24.31 23.89 7.91
CA ARG A 499 -24.59 22.57 8.49
C ARG A 499 -24.77 22.59 10.00
N PHE A 500 -23.94 23.35 10.72
CA PHE A 500 -23.80 23.25 12.18
C PHE A 500 -23.90 24.60 12.91
N GLY A 501 -24.22 25.69 12.21
CA GLY A 501 -24.27 27.03 12.80
C GLY A 501 -22.91 27.59 13.24
N SER A 502 -21.80 26.91 12.91
CA SER A 502 -20.44 27.30 13.29
C SER A 502 -19.46 27.20 12.11
N PHE A 503 -18.62 28.22 11.92
CA PHE A 503 -17.60 28.24 10.86
C PHE A 503 -16.47 27.23 11.10
N PHE A 504 -16.22 26.87 12.36
CA PHE A 504 -15.09 26.04 12.77
C PHE A 504 -15.48 24.61 13.15
N ASP A 505 -16.77 24.28 13.08
CA ASP A 505 -17.26 22.93 13.32
C ASP A 505 -17.22 22.11 12.01
N PHE A 506 -16.41 21.04 12.01
CA PHE A 506 -16.31 20.11 10.87
C PHE A 506 -17.23 18.90 11.00
N GLY A 507 -17.95 18.78 12.13
CA GLY A 507 -19.03 17.83 12.33
C GLY A 507 -18.64 16.43 12.78
N ILE A 508 -17.35 16.14 13.00
CA ILE A 508 -16.90 14.78 13.39
C ILE A 508 -17.65 14.25 14.62
N GLN A 509 -18.00 15.13 15.57
CA GLN A 509 -18.71 14.78 16.80
C GLN A 509 -20.09 14.18 16.55
N TYR A 510 -20.72 14.50 15.42
CA TYR A 510 -22.08 14.07 15.08
C TYR A 510 -22.12 12.73 14.31
N SER A 511 -20.98 12.02 14.22
CA SER A 511 -20.87 10.81 13.42
C SER A 511 -21.62 9.63 14.04
N LEU A 512 -22.49 8.99 13.27
CA LEU A 512 -23.14 7.72 13.62
C LEU A 512 -22.22 6.54 13.34
N THR A 513 -21.13 6.43 14.10
CA THR A 513 -20.07 5.43 13.89
C THR A 513 -19.85 4.55 15.12
N ILE A 514 -18.73 3.83 15.17
CA ILE A 514 -18.34 2.93 16.27
C ILE A 514 -18.29 3.59 17.66
N ASN A 515 -17.94 4.87 17.76
CA ASN A 515 -17.72 5.59 19.01
C ASN A 515 -18.60 6.82 19.07
N ASP A 516 -19.06 7.14 20.28
CA ASP A 516 -19.67 8.43 20.58
C ASP A 516 -18.57 9.51 20.73
N PHE A 517 -18.30 10.21 19.62
CA PHE A 517 -17.32 11.30 19.61
C PHE A 517 -17.75 12.53 20.42
N THR A 518 -19.03 12.65 20.82
CA THR A 518 -19.47 13.74 21.70
C THR A 518 -18.94 13.58 23.13
N LYS A 519 -18.57 12.34 23.52
CA LYS A 519 -18.06 11.98 24.84
C LYS A 519 -16.61 11.49 24.84
N SER A 520 -15.96 11.44 23.67
CA SER A 520 -14.56 11.02 23.53
C SER A 520 -13.62 11.85 24.41
N GLN A 521 -12.73 11.15 25.12
CA GLN A 521 -11.72 11.77 25.98
C GLN A 521 -10.32 11.47 25.49
N TYR A 522 -9.47 12.51 25.56
CA TYR A 522 -8.08 12.37 25.19
C TYR A 522 -7.32 11.48 26.19
N HIS A 523 -6.64 10.47 25.66
CA HIS A 523 -5.71 9.64 26.42
C HIS A 523 -4.36 9.60 25.72
N THR A 524 -3.29 9.97 26.42
CA THR A 524 -1.92 9.93 25.88
C THR A 524 -1.51 8.51 25.45
N HIS A 525 -2.05 7.47 26.08
CA HIS A 525 -1.85 6.08 25.67
C HIS A 525 -2.29 5.85 24.21
N PHE A 526 -3.46 6.35 23.81
CA PHE A 526 -3.99 6.20 22.45
C PHE A 526 -3.10 6.90 21.41
N VAL A 527 -2.54 8.06 21.74
CA VAL A 527 -1.51 8.71 20.91
C VAL A 527 -0.26 7.82 20.78
N GLY A 528 0.17 7.21 21.88
CA GLY A 528 1.29 6.28 21.92
C GLY A 528 1.11 5.07 20.99
N ILE A 529 -0.11 4.51 20.93
CA ILE A 529 -0.46 3.42 20.00
C ILE A 529 -0.22 3.85 18.55
N GLY A 530 -0.71 5.03 18.17
CA GLY A 530 -0.52 5.57 16.82
C GLY A 530 0.95 5.80 16.47
N LEU A 531 1.69 6.46 17.35
CA LEU A 531 3.12 6.73 17.16
C LEU A 531 3.93 5.45 17.02
N TRP A 532 3.67 4.45 17.86
CA TRP A 532 4.36 3.16 17.78
C TRP A 532 4.08 2.46 16.46
N ASN A 533 2.80 2.26 16.13
CA ASN A 533 2.44 1.42 14.99
C ASN A 533 2.82 2.05 13.64
N TYR A 534 2.71 3.38 13.50
CA TYR A 534 3.12 4.04 12.26
C TYR A 534 4.63 4.20 12.13
N LEU A 535 5.39 4.37 13.22
CA LEU A 535 6.82 4.67 13.12
C LEU A 535 7.71 3.46 13.38
N PHE A 536 7.36 2.59 14.34
CA PHE A 536 8.27 1.63 14.95
C PHE A 536 7.82 0.17 14.90
N ALA A 537 6.54 -0.15 14.70
CA ALA A 537 6.04 -1.53 14.64
C ALA A 537 6.93 -2.44 13.79
N PHE A 538 7.37 -3.55 14.37
CA PHE A 538 8.36 -4.41 13.72
C PHE A 538 7.71 -5.25 12.62
N PRO A 539 8.42 -5.48 11.50
CA PRO A 539 8.03 -6.55 10.58
C PRO A 539 8.30 -7.92 11.22
N SER A 540 7.44 -8.90 10.95
CA SER A 540 7.61 -10.27 11.43
C SER A 540 7.81 -11.22 10.27
N PHE A 541 8.77 -12.14 10.37
CA PHE A 541 8.94 -13.19 9.37
C PHE A 541 7.87 -14.27 9.56
N SER A 542 7.33 -14.76 8.44
CA SER A 542 6.40 -15.88 8.38
C SER A 542 6.94 -16.93 7.40
N GLN A 543 6.72 -18.20 7.71
CA GLN A 543 7.00 -19.31 6.80
C GLN A 543 5.91 -19.47 5.73
N ASN A 544 4.87 -18.63 5.77
CA ASN A 544 3.82 -18.60 4.77
C ASN A 544 3.92 -17.28 4.01
N TYR A 545 3.70 -17.32 2.69
CA TYR A 545 3.59 -16.11 1.89
C TYR A 545 2.57 -15.12 2.52
N PRO A 546 2.86 -13.81 2.62
CA PRO A 546 3.94 -13.04 1.97
C PRO A 546 5.32 -13.00 2.68
N PHE A 547 5.62 -13.96 3.56
CA PHE A 547 6.89 -14.16 4.29
C PHE A 547 7.30 -13.06 5.26
N PHE A 548 6.83 -11.84 5.09
CA PHE A 548 7.01 -10.75 6.04
C PHE A 548 5.64 -10.23 6.45
N ILE A 549 4.96 -10.93 7.35
CA ILE A 549 3.66 -10.46 7.80
C ILE A 549 3.83 -9.16 8.60
N PRO A 550 2.95 -8.18 8.37
CA PRO A 550 2.80 -7.06 9.29
C PRO A 550 2.59 -7.61 10.71
N SER A 551 3.18 -6.98 11.71
CA SER A 551 2.80 -7.29 13.09
C SER A 551 1.32 -6.94 13.28
N SER A 552 0.66 -7.66 14.20
CA SER A 552 -0.60 -7.18 14.76
C SER A 552 -0.40 -5.78 15.32
N VAL A 553 -1.44 -4.94 15.26
CA VAL A 553 -1.38 -3.62 15.88
C VAL A 553 -1.15 -3.76 17.37
N ASP A 554 -0.01 -3.25 17.85
CA ASP A 554 0.32 -3.26 19.27
C ASP A 554 -0.45 -2.15 19.98
N THR A 555 -1.45 -2.52 20.78
CA THR A 555 -2.26 -1.57 21.55
C THR A 555 -1.70 -1.29 22.95
N PHE A 556 -0.78 -2.14 23.43
CA PHE A 556 -0.19 -2.06 24.76
C PHE A 556 -1.21 -2.12 25.90
N ASN A 557 -2.27 -2.94 25.76
CA ASN A 557 -3.31 -3.16 26.77
C ASN A 557 -3.82 -1.85 27.38
N PRO A 558 -4.49 -0.98 26.59
CA PRO A 558 -4.92 0.33 27.07
C PRO A 558 -5.99 0.26 28.17
N ASN A 559 -6.57 -0.93 28.43
CA ASN A 559 -7.68 -1.12 29.36
C ASN A 559 -8.86 -0.17 29.08
N GLY A 560 -9.08 0.12 27.81
CA GLY A 560 -10.13 0.96 27.26
C GLY A 560 -10.34 0.63 25.79
N TYR A 561 -11.40 1.18 25.19
CA TYR A 561 -11.72 0.91 23.79
C TYR A 561 -10.88 1.78 22.85
N TYR A 562 -10.06 1.13 22.01
CA TYR A 562 -9.32 1.77 20.94
C TYR A 562 -9.57 1.02 19.63
N PHE A 563 -10.11 1.73 18.64
CA PHE A 563 -10.48 1.09 17.38
C PHE A 563 -9.26 0.75 16.52
N VAL A 564 -9.25 -0.47 15.99
CA VAL A 564 -8.24 -0.96 15.06
C VAL A 564 -8.94 -1.37 13.77
N ALA A 565 -8.91 -0.48 12.78
CA ALA A 565 -9.56 -0.72 11.49
C ALA A 565 -8.79 -1.75 10.64
N THR A 566 -7.47 -1.79 10.82
CA THR A 566 -6.59 -2.68 10.05
C THR A 566 -5.65 -3.38 11.01
N HIS A 567 -5.72 -4.70 11.09
CA HIS A 567 -4.89 -5.50 12.00
C HIS A 567 -3.44 -5.70 11.51
N ASN A 568 -2.98 -4.86 10.57
CA ASN A 568 -1.62 -4.90 10.02
C ASN A 568 -0.83 -3.62 10.32
N ALA A 569 0.33 -3.76 10.96
CA ALA A 569 1.25 -2.67 11.25
C ALA A 569 2.68 -2.99 10.81
N VAL A 570 3.32 -2.02 10.17
CA VAL A 570 4.76 -2.01 9.93
C VAL A 570 5.20 -0.56 10.00
N GLY A 571 6.15 -0.27 10.89
CA GLY A 571 6.68 1.06 11.13
C GLY A 571 7.41 1.63 9.91
N LEU A 572 7.25 2.93 9.67
CA LEU A 572 7.92 3.66 8.60
C LEU A 572 9.44 3.61 8.71
N VAL A 573 10.00 3.50 9.93
CA VAL A 573 11.46 3.37 10.11
C VAL A 573 12.00 2.10 9.43
N TRP A 574 11.22 1.01 9.42
CA TRP A 574 11.62 -0.26 8.79
C TRP A 574 11.35 -0.27 7.28
N LYS A 575 10.16 0.19 6.86
CA LYS A 575 9.80 0.27 5.43
C LYS A 575 10.61 1.33 4.69
N ALA A 576 11.08 2.36 5.37
CA ALA A 576 11.87 3.42 4.79
C ALA A 576 13.03 3.78 5.71
N LEU A 577 14.06 2.92 5.74
CA LEU A 577 15.29 3.11 6.50
C LEU A 577 15.92 4.53 6.40
N PRO A 578 15.83 5.29 5.29
CA PRO A 578 16.28 6.67 5.29
C PRO A 578 15.69 7.54 6.40
N LEU A 579 14.52 7.23 6.98
CA LEU A 579 13.96 7.95 8.13
C LEU A 579 14.93 8.02 9.32
N MET A 580 15.79 7.02 9.50
CA MET A 580 16.82 7.07 10.54
C MET A 580 17.79 8.26 10.37
N ALA A 581 17.87 8.86 9.18
CA ALA A 581 18.67 10.06 8.93
C ALA A 581 18.19 11.27 9.74
N TYR A 582 16.96 11.29 10.27
CA TYR A 582 16.52 12.34 11.20
C TYR A 582 17.43 12.43 12.45
N ALA A 583 18.05 11.34 12.89
CA ALA A 583 19.05 11.36 13.96
C ALA A 583 20.31 12.18 13.60
N LEU A 584 20.56 12.41 12.31
CA LEU A 584 21.68 13.20 11.80
C LEU A 584 21.30 14.66 11.48
N SER A 585 20.12 15.12 11.91
CA SER A 585 19.61 16.46 11.58
C SER A 585 20.57 17.59 11.98
N LEU A 586 21.15 17.54 13.20
CA LEU A 586 22.11 18.57 13.65
C LEU A 586 23.39 18.58 12.79
N LYS A 587 23.87 17.39 12.41
CA LYS A 587 25.05 17.25 11.53
C LYS A 587 24.74 17.77 10.13
N ALA A 588 23.55 17.49 9.60
CA ALA A 588 23.10 18.01 8.32
C ALA A 588 22.92 19.53 8.35
N TYR A 589 22.36 20.08 9.43
CA TYR A 589 22.24 21.53 9.64
C TYR A 589 23.59 22.24 9.60
N ARG A 590 24.61 21.69 10.28
CA ARG A 590 25.98 22.24 10.26
C ARG A 590 26.62 22.18 8.87
N LYS A 591 26.26 21.19 8.05
CA LYS A 591 26.77 20.98 6.68
C LYS A 591 25.92 21.64 5.59
N ALA A 592 24.78 22.23 5.95
CA ALA A 592 23.92 22.94 5.03
C ALA A 592 24.46 24.36 4.77
N PRO A 593 24.15 24.98 3.60
CA PRO A 593 24.63 26.32 3.27
C PRO A 593 24.20 27.35 4.34
N ALA A 594 25.16 28.13 4.86
CA ALA A 594 24.94 29.02 6.01
C ALA A 594 23.80 30.03 5.80
N GLY A 595 23.65 30.56 4.58
CA GLY A 595 22.63 31.56 4.24
C GLY A 595 21.20 31.03 4.21
N SER A 596 21.00 29.72 4.05
CA SER A 596 19.66 29.11 3.92
C SER A 596 19.35 28.02 4.95
N ARG A 597 20.34 27.55 5.73
CA ARG A 597 20.16 26.44 6.68
C ARG A 597 19.05 26.66 7.70
N ARG A 598 18.88 27.86 8.25
CA ARG A 598 17.83 28.16 9.25
C ARG A 598 16.44 28.04 8.64
N VAL A 599 16.21 28.79 7.56
CA VAL A 599 14.93 28.76 6.83
C VAL A 599 14.63 27.35 6.34
N GLY A 600 15.59 26.69 5.69
CA GLY A 600 15.42 25.31 5.21
C GLY A 600 15.08 24.32 6.32
N THR A 601 15.64 24.48 7.52
CA THR A 601 15.33 23.62 8.67
C THR A 601 13.92 23.87 9.19
N VAL A 602 13.49 25.13 9.31
CA VAL A 602 12.12 25.46 9.74
C VAL A 602 11.10 24.91 8.75
N LEU A 603 11.33 25.09 7.45
CA LEU A 603 10.44 24.58 6.41
C LEU A 603 10.36 23.05 6.42
N LEU A 604 11.50 22.37 6.54
CA LEU A 604 11.57 20.91 6.61
C LEU A 604 10.90 20.38 7.88
N ALA A 605 11.16 21.00 9.04
CA ALA A 605 10.54 20.60 10.30
C ALA A 605 9.02 20.77 10.25
N ALA A 606 8.53 21.91 9.73
CA ALA A 606 7.09 22.15 9.63
C ALA A 606 6.39 21.14 8.72
N SER A 607 6.91 20.90 7.51
CA SER A 607 6.23 20.07 6.52
C SER A 607 6.51 18.57 6.64
N CYS A 608 7.67 18.16 7.13
CA CYS A 608 8.11 16.76 7.11
C CYS A 608 8.16 16.10 8.50
N VAL A 609 7.95 16.87 9.58
CA VAL A 609 8.01 16.36 10.96
C VAL A 609 6.79 16.80 11.75
N ILE A 610 6.57 18.10 11.93
CA ILE A 610 5.52 18.64 12.80
C ILE A 610 4.13 18.30 12.26
N ALA A 611 3.82 18.64 11.00
CA ALA A 611 2.52 18.30 10.42
C ALA A 611 2.24 16.78 10.43
N PRO A 612 3.15 15.91 9.92
CA PRO A 612 3.03 14.46 10.06
C PRO A 612 2.77 13.95 11.49
N LEU A 613 3.53 14.43 12.47
CA LEU A 613 3.37 14.00 13.86
C LEU A 613 2.04 14.46 14.46
N ILE A 614 1.56 15.66 14.13
CA ILE A 614 0.25 16.12 14.59
C ILE A 614 -0.84 15.24 13.97
N ILE A 615 -0.75 14.90 12.67
CA ILE A 615 -1.70 13.99 12.01
C ILE A 615 -1.69 12.62 12.71
N ILE A 616 -0.51 12.04 12.95
CA ILE A 616 -0.40 10.75 13.67
C ILE A 616 -0.99 10.87 15.08
N CYS A 617 -0.69 11.94 15.81
CA CYS A 617 -1.24 12.12 17.16
C CYS A 617 -2.76 12.29 17.14
N SER A 618 -3.33 12.90 16.11
CA SER A 618 -4.77 13.17 16.01
C SER A 618 -5.64 11.92 15.88
N ILE A 619 -5.06 10.76 15.56
CA ILE A 619 -5.81 9.51 15.42
C ILE A 619 -6.35 8.97 16.74
N TRP A 620 -5.92 9.52 17.89
CA TRP A 620 -6.32 9.05 19.22
C TRP A 620 -7.84 8.90 19.35
N GLU A 621 -8.59 9.75 18.65
CA GLU A 621 -10.05 9.78 18.64
C GLU A 621 -10.64 8.68 17.71
N SER A 622 -10.12 8.56 16.48
CA SER A 622 -10.71 7.70 15.43
C SER A 622 -10.12 6.28 15.34
N GLY A 623 -9.00 6.01 16.02
CA GLY A 623 -8.32 4.73 15.99
C GLY A 623 -7.28 4.57 14.87
N TYR A 624 -6.72 3.36 14.75
CA TYR A 624 -5.64 3.05 13.81
C TYR A 624 -6.16 2.49 12.48
N GLY A 625 -5.58 2.98 11.38
CA GLY A 625 -5.75 2.38 10.05
C GLY A 625 -4.51 2.57 9.16
N ALA A 626 -3.97 1.50 8.59
CA ALA A 626 -2.76 1.53 7.77
C ALA A 626 -2.85 2.53 6.60
N ARG A 627 -4.06 2.65 6.01
CA ARG A 627 -4.39 3.60 4.93
C ARG A 627 -4.14 5.07 5.27
N TYR A 628 -4.14 5.46 6.55
CA TYR A 628 -3.86 6.86 6.93
C TYR A 628 -2.43 7.32 6.65
N CYS A 629 -1.50 6.40 6.35
CA CYS A 629 -0.15 6.75 5.87
C CYS A 629 -0.16 7.68 4.64
N VAL A 630 -1.26 7.70 3.88
CA VAL A 630 -1.49 8.60 2.75
C VAL A 630 -1.33 10.08 3.07
N ASP A 631 -1.59 10.47 4.32
CA ASP A 631 -1.54 11.88 4.74
C ASP A 631 -0.17 12.33 5.22
N PHE A 632 0.80 11.45 5.44
CA PHE A 632 2.04 11.84 6.14
C PHE A 632 3.33 11.07 5.79
N ALA A 633 3.23 9.86 5.23
CA ALA A 633 4.39 8.98 5.10
C ALA A 633 5.42 9.50 4.09
N TRP A 634 4.97 10.04 2.96
CA TRP A 634 5.86 10.52 1.91
C TRP A 634 6.53 11.85 2.31
N GLU A 635 5.85 12.71 3.07
CA GLU A 635 6.42 13.94 3.63
C GLU A 635 7.56 13.62 4.59
N MET A 636 7.35 12.67 5.50
CA MET A 636 8.39 12.21 6.43
C MET A 636 9.59 11.63 5.68
N LEU A 637 9.39 10.81 4.66
CA LEU A 637 10.49 10.27 3.86
C LEU A 637 11.19 11.38 3.05
N MET A 638 10.47 12.39 2.56
CA MET A 638 11.07 13.50 1.81
C MET A 638 12.08 14.26 2.66
N GLY A 639 11.72 14.63 3.89
CA GLY A 639 12.63 15.29 4.83
C GLY A 639 13.86 14.42 5.16
N ALA A 640 13.64 13.13 5.35
CA ALA A 640 14.70 12.15 5.61
C ALA A 640 15.68 12.02 4.43
N LEU A 641 15.19 12.03 3.19
CA LEU A 641 16.04 11.99 1.98
C LEU A 641 16.82 13.29 1.78
N ILE A 642 16.21 14.45 2.07
CA ILE A 642 16.92 15.74 2.04
C ILE A 642 18.12 15.70 3.01
N ILE A 643 17.91 15.24 4.24
CA ILE A 643 18.97 15.08 5.25
C ILE A 643 20.02 14.08 4.76
N SER A 644 19.59 12.91 4.30
CA SER A 644 20.46 11.86 3.77
C SER A 644 21.38 12.37 2.66
N PHE A 645 20.84 13.15 1.72
CA PHE A 645 21.60 13.65 0.59
C PHE A 645 22.53 14.82 0.95
N ILE A 646 22.18 15.63 1.96
CA ILE A 646 23.13 16.61 2.54
C ILE A 646 24.31 15.89 3.18
N ILE A 647 24.06 14.83 3.95
CA ILE A 647 25.12 14.03 4.56
C ILE A 647 25.99 13.37 3.50
N TRP A 648 25.37 12.69 2.52
CA TRP A 648 26.07 11.99 1.44
C TRP A 648 26.96 12.92 0.63
N ARG A 649 26.47 14.11 0.23
CA ARG A 649 27.24 15.08 -0.57
C ARG A 649 28.56 15.47 0.11
N ASN A 650 28.52 15.58 1.43
CA ASN A 650 29.61 16.01 2.29
C ASN A 650 30.35 14.84 2.97
N ALA A 651 30.20 13.61 2.48
CA ALA A 651 30.88 12.42 2.98
C ALA A 651 32.15 12.11 2.17
N SER A 652 33.10 11.40 2.78
CA SER A 652 34.30 10.91 2.09
C SER A 652 33.94 9.89 1.00
N ALA A 653 34.83 9.67 0.04
CA ALA A 653 34.60 8.75 -1.07
C ALA A 653 34.25 7.32 -0.59
N ASN A 654 34.97 6.81 0.41
CA ASN A 654 34.68 5.49 0.98
C ASN A 654 33.29 5.44 1.64
N THR A 655 32.94 6.46 2.43
CA THR A 655 31.62 6.56 3.07
C THR A 655 30.50 6.60 2.04
N LYS A 656 30.67 7.34 0.93
CA LYS A 656 29.68 7.40 -0.16
C LYS A 656 29.41 6.01 -0.75
N LYS A 657 30.43 5.16 -0.89
CA LYS A 657 30.26 3.78 -1.38
C LYS A 657 29.34 2.98 -0.46
N HIS A 658 29.58 3.01 0.85
CA HIS A 658 28.73 2.33 1.84
C HIS A 658 27.31 2.89 1.86
N LEU A 659 27.16 4.22 1.86
CA LEU A 659 25.83 4.85 1.82
C LEU A 659 25.04 4.48 0.55
N ASN A 660 25.71 4.31 -0.60
CA ASN A 660 25.04 3.82 -1.81
C ASN A 660 24.54 2.39 -1.65
N SER A 661 25.34 1.50 -1.06
CA SER A 661 24.95 0.11 -0.78
C SER A 661 23.81 0.04 0.23
N VAL A 662 23.87 0.84 1.30
CA VAL A 662 22.79 0.94 2.30
C VAL A 662 21.50 1.44 1.65
N MET A 663 21.57 2.44 0.77
CA MET A 663 20.39 2.91 0.03
C MET A 663 19.79 1.82 -0.86
N ALA A 664 20.62 1.01 -1.52
CA ALA A 664 20.14 -0.10 -2.34
C ALA A 664 19.46 -1.18 -1.49
N ALA A 665 20.06 -1.55 -0.36
CA ALA A 665 19.45 -2.49 0.60
C ALA A 665 18.13 -1.94 1.17
N ALA A 666 18.10 -0.65 1.54
CA ALA A 666 16.89 0.03 2.00
C ALA A 666 15.78 0.03 0.94
N CYS A 667 16.13 0.23 -0.33
CA CYS A 667 15.20 0.20 -1.45
C CYS A 667 14.57 -1.19 -1.64
N ILE A 668 15.36 -2.26 -1.50
CA ILE A 668 14.86 -3.65 -1.57
C ILE A 668 13.95 -3.94 -0.37
N LEU A 669 14.39 -3.59 0.85
CA LEU A 669 13.61 -3.80 2.06
C LEU A 669 12.28 -3.04 2.01
N CYS A 670 12.29 -1.80 1.52
CA CYS A 670 11.09 -0.99 1.28
C CYS A 670 10.10 -1.70 0.36
N LEU A 671 10.58 -2.23 -0.76
CA LEU A 671 9.76 -3.01 -1.70
C LEU A 671 9.15 -4.23 -1.01
N VAL A 672 9.97 -5.06 -0.36
CA VAL A 672 9.51 -6.30 0.28
C VAL A 672 8.46 -6.01 1.36
N LEU A 673 8.75 -5.09 2.29
CA LEU A 673 7.85 -4.81 3.41
C LEU A 673 6.56 -4.12 2.96
N THR A 674 6.64 -3.19 2.01
CA THR A 674 5.44 -2.49 1.50
C THR A 674 4.58 -3.40 0.65
N PHE A 675 5.21 -4.22 -0.21
CA PHE A 675 4.51 -5.23 -0.99
C PHE A 675 3.80 -6.22 -0.07
N SER A 676 4.50 -6.73 0.94
CA SER A 676 3.94 -7.68 1.89
C SER A 676 2.76 -7.11 2.67
N GLN A 677 2.88 -5.87 3.18
CA GLN A 677 1.80 -5.22 3.90
C GLN A 677 0.58 -4.95 2.99
N THR A 678 0.81 -4.50 1.76
CA THR A 678 -0.25 -4.26 0.78
C THR A 678 -0.93 -5.55 0.36
N VAL A 679 -0.18 -6.61 0.10
CA VAL A 679 -0.74 -7.92 -0.27
C VAL A 679 -1.55 -8.52 0.87
N SER A 680 -1.08 -8.41 2.12
CA SER A 680 -1.83 -8.86 3.29
C SER A 680 -3.18 -8.12 3.37
N TRP A 681 -3.16 -6.79 3.21
CA TRP A 681 -4.39 -5.99 3.16
C TRP A 681 -5.35 -6.38 2.03
N ILE A 682 -4.82 -6.71 0.87
CA ILE A 682 -5.63 -7.17 -0.26
C ILE A 682 -6.23 -8.53 0.07
N LEU A 683 -5.43 -9.52 0.49
CA LEU A 683 -5.89 -10.87 0.79
C LEU A 683 -6.99 -10.92 1.87
N ASP A 684 -6.90 -10.04 2.88
CA ASP A 684 -7.89 -9.87 3.95
C ASP A 684 -9.17 -9.14 3.48
N GLY A 685 -9.16 -8.55 2.28
CA GLY A 685 -10.28 -7.81 1.71
C GLY A 685 -11.19 -8.63 0.79
N ASP A 686 -12.10 -7.92 0.13
CA ASP A 686 -13.10 -8.49 -0.78
C ASP A 686 -12.46 -8.82 -2.15
N LEU A 687 -11.90 -10.01 -2.30
CA LEU A 687 -11.52 -10.58 -3.60
C LEU A 687 -12.39 -11.78 -3.95
N SER A 688 -12.69 -11.94 -5.24
CA SER A 688 -13.24 -13.21 -5.69
C SER A 688 -12.24 -14.35 -5.49
N ASN A 689 -12.77 -15.55 -5.25
CA ASN A 689 -11.99 -16.75 -4.98
C ASN A 689 -10.89 -16.96 -6.03
N GLY A 690 -11.17 -16.83 -7.34
CA GLY A 690 -10.17 -16.98 -8.39
C GLY A 690 -8.95 -16.05 -8.27
N TRP A 691 -9.15 -14.80 -7.85
CA TRP A 691 -8.06 -13.85 -7.63
C TRP A 691 -7.28 -14.18 -6.36
N ARG A 692 -7.96 -14.49 -5.26
CA ARG A 692 -7.32 -14.94 -4.01
C ARG A 692 -6.42 -16.15 -4.26
N MET A 693 -6.92 -17.16 -4.98
CA MET A 693 -6.15 -18.35 -5.35
C MET A 693 -4.94 -18.02 -6.22
N SER A 694 -5.08 -17.08 -7.16
CA SER A 694 -3.98 -16.66 -8.04
C SER A 694 -2.88 -15.92 -7.28
N MET A 695 -3.24 -15.12 -6.28
CA MET A 695 -2.28 -14.44 -5.40
C MET A 695 -1.56 -15.43 -4.48
N LEU A 696 -2.29 -16.39 -3.88
CA LEU A 696 -1.68 -17.45 -3.07
C LEU A 696 -0.75 -18.33 -3.90
N ASN A 697 -1.14 -18.71 -5.12
CA ASN A 697 -0.31 -19.48 -6.03
C ASN A 697 0.95 -18.71 -6.48
N PHE A 698 0.84 -17.39 -6.67
CA PHE A 698 2.03 -16.56 -6.90
C PHE A 698 2.99 -16.62 -5.72
N GLY A 699 2.47 -16.59 -4.50
CA GLY A 699 3.26 -16.77 -3.28
C GLY A 699 4.02 -18.09 -3.23
N ARG A 700 3.36 -19.18 -3.62
CA ARG A 700 3.97 -20.52 -3.70
C ARG A 700 5.13 -20.63 -4.69
N LEU A 701 5.29 -19.70 -5.62
CA LEU A 701 6.50 -19.67 -6.44
C LEU A 701 7.74 -19.52 -5.56
N PHE A 702 7.68 -18.84 -4.43
CA PHE A 702 8.85 -18.54 -3.62
C PHE A 702 8.98 -19.42 -2.37
N GLU A 703 8.01 -20.30 -2.11
CA GLU A 703 8.05 -21.33 -1.08
C GLU A 703 8.88 -22.53 -1.60
N PHE A 704 10.04 -22.79 -0.99
CA PHE A 704 10.91 -23.92 -1.36
C PHE A 704 11.01 -25.00 -0.28
N TRP A 705 10.50 -24.73 0.93
CA TRP A 705 10.51 -25.63 2.08
C TRP A 705 9.24 -26.48 2.20
N ARG A 706 8.27 -26.32 1.28
CA ARG A 706 6.98 -27.01 1.26
C ARG A 706 6.86 -27.99 0.12
#